data_AF-A0A8J9V9Y8-F1
#
_entry.id   AF-A0A8J9V9Y8-F1
#
_cell.length_a   1.000
_cell.length_b   1.000
_cell.length_c   1.000
_cell.angle_alpha   90.00
_cell.angle_beta   90.00
_cell.angle_gamma   90.00
#
_symmetry.space_group_name_H-M   'P 1'
#
loop_
_entity.id
_entity.type
_entity.pdbx_description
1 polymer ?
#
loop_
_entity_poly.entity_id
_entity_poly.type
_entity_poly.pdbx_seq_one_letter_code
_entity_poly.pdbx_strand_id
1 'polypeptide(L)'
;MAASKQQEQQQTPSDQSHNFRLQFITWNVCDTAPLNVAPLFTAEGPPPDLIAIGLQEAPGNPATAVIFEDTWGNASMKHLSQRGYVKIRTERMQAILLHVFVKLEHLSRIRWIKTAFTRTGVGGYWNPGKSTGNFRVRTRKAAGPDGIPGKLIKLFAYELSSPLADILNSSLQHGLVLEEWKCATVVPIPKSKPPSVNELRPISLTSLLGKIAESFVTQWTLSDILPQIDTQQFGCLKGRSTTHCLLDLTNEIFKATDKPGTLCSLVATDYSKAFDRVCYNVAICRLIDLGLRPSLTRWITNFLTNRRQLVRYHGVLSDNVTVTCGLPQGTLLGPLIFIAYINGAARNAVSKQWKFVDDLNLLEVRHPISAPSTIQHDLTDLENWSYDSHMKLHPGKCKVLHIYFSKVPYPTPSLKINNIELQQVKVMKILGVFLQHDLRWNSHVDAICSKSSQRLFLLRKLKHFHIPTEDLVTVYVTYVRPVLEYAATIWHSGLTTTLSNRIEKVQRRAVRIIMGADYRSYTDACVHLGLPSLQTRRLQLGNKGAVTVRMDLYGTSVCITNTHLAAHLEQNHIRIQEFHAIMEAQRFPGCKAGIIMEHDFIFWIGDLNFRLDPIEYEAVMTNIADERFQKLLEFDQLKEAQREGLAFSGFSEGTITFQPTYKFDKGTTVYDTSEKQRKPGWCDRILWRTRPGAELSVRQHSYTSLPHIKQSDHSPVTSTFSLQVQYCCKYLGGTVRLQKLE
;
A
#
# COMPACT_ATOMS: atom_id res chain seq x y z
N MET A 1 29.40 65.04 -38.89
CA MET A 1 29.88 64.00 -39.83
C MET A 1 29.37 62.66 -39.35
N ALA A 2 28.74 61.92 -40.26
CA ALA A 2 28.05 60.67 -39.99
C ALA A 2 29.03 59.56 -39.57
N ALA A 3 28.67 58.78 -38.55
CA ALA A 3 29.24 57.47 -38.28
C ALA A 3 28.13 56.42 -38.41
N SER A 4 28.38 55.47 -39.27
CA SER A 4 27.52 54.41 -39.78
C SER A 4 27.10 53.40 -38.70
N LYS A 5 25.81 53.06 -38.71
CA LYS A 5 25.22 51.95 -37.96
C LYS A 5 25.68 50.62 -38.56
N GLN A 6 26.26 49.73 -37.75
CA GLN A 6 26.22 48.29 -37.99
C GLN A 6 25.10 47.70 -37.13
N GLN A 7 24.11 47.09 -37.78
CA GLN A 7 23.07 46.30 -37.16
C GLN A 7 23.65 44.94 -36.77
N GLU A 8 23.91 44.70 -35.48
CA GLU A 8 23.95 43.34 -34.95
C GLU A 8 22.51 42.87 -34.75
N GLN A 9 22.09 41.93 -35.58
CA GLN A 9 20.86 41.16 -35.39
C GLN A 9 20.97 40.40 -34.05
N GLN A 10 20.15 40.79 -33.08
CA GLN A 10 19.84 39.94 -31.93
C GLN A 10 19.17 38.66 -32.45
N GLN A 11 19.93 37.57 -32.55
CA GLN A 11 19.37 36.24 -32.62
C GLN A 11 18.68 35.94 -31.28
N THR A 12 17.35 35.90 -31.29
CA THR A 12 16.56 35.16 -30.30
C THR A 12 17.17 33.77 -30.09
N PRO A 13 17.32 33.27 -28.85
CA PRO A 13 17.84 31.93 -28.62
C PRO A 13 16.86 30.95 -29.29
N SER A 14 17.34 30.29 -30.34
CA SER A 14 16.58 29.29 -31.06
C SER A 14 16.16 28.15 -30.13
N ASP A 15 14.96 27.62 -30.34
CA ASP A 15 14.47 26.38 -29.75
C ASP A 15 15.41 25.23 -30.16
N GLN A 16 16.52 25.06 -29.44
CA GLN A 16 17.43 23.94 -29.64
C GLN A 16 16.81 22.70 -29.04
N SER A 17 16.15 21.92 -29.90
CA SER A 17 15.78 20.54 -29.64
C SER A 17 17.05 19.73 -29.32
N HIS A 18 17.17 19.25 -28.08
CA HIS A 18 18.28 18.41 -27.63
C HIS A 18 17.89 16.93 -27.72
N ASN A 19 18.75 16.11 -28.32
CA ASN A 19 18.55 14.67 -28.35
C ASN A 19 19.19 14.05 -27.11
N PHE A 20 18.36 13.65 -26.15
CA PHE A 20 18.78 13.13 -24.85
C PHE A 20 18.73 11.60 -24.83
N ARG A 21 19.86 10.95 -24.59
CA ARG A 21 20.00 9.49 -24.67
C ARG A 21 19.77 8.84 -23.30
N LEU A 22 18.98 7.78 -23.26
CA LEU A 22 18.62 7.05 -22.05
C LEU A 22 19.09 5.60 -22.15
N GLN A 23 19.49 5.01 -21.03
CA GLN A 23 19.62 3.56 -20.88
C GLN A 23 18.79 3.09 -19.70
N PHE A 24 17.98 2.05 -19.93
CA PHE A 24 17.25 1.35 -18.90
C PHE A 24 17.80 -0.07 -18.75
N ILE A 25 18.00 -0.49 -17.51
CA ILE A 25 18.40 -1.84 -17.14
C ILE A 25 17.39 -2.34 -16.12
N THR A 26 16.82 -3.53 -16.34
CA THR A 26 16.00 -4.22 -15.34
C THR A 26 16.56 -5.61 -15.07
N TRP A 27 16.58 -5.99 -13.78
CA TRP A 27 17.09 -7.29 -13.39
C TRP A 27 16.55 -7.77 -12.04
N ASN A 28 15.87 -8.92 -12.05
CA ASN A 28 15.62 -9.70 -10.85
C ASN A 28 16.90 -10.41 -10.40
N VAL A 29 17.48 -9.99 -9.26
CA VAL A 29 18.79 -10.45 -8.79
C VAL A 29 18.72 -11.63 -7.80
N CYS A 30 17.54 -12.16 -7.49
CA CYS A 30 17.33 -13.34 -6.64
C CYS A 30 18.16 -13.37 -5.33
N ASP A 31 18.15 -12.26 -4.60
CA ASP A 31 18.85 -11.99 -3.34
C ASP A 31 20.39 -12.04 -3.42
N THR A 32 20.97 -11.89 -4.62
CA THR A 32 22.43 -11.85 -4.81
C THR A 32 23.05 -10.47 -4.60
N ALA A 33 24.28 -10.44 -4.10
CA ALA A 33 25.07 -9.21 -3.93
C ALA A 33 25.80 -8.83 -5.23
N PRO A 34 26.13 -7.54 -5.45
CA PRO A 34 26.81 -7.10 -6.67
C PRO A 34 28.26 -7.61 -6.71
N LEU A 35 28.55 -8.66 -7.48
CA LEU A 35 29.92 -9.16 -7.69
C LEU A 35 30.67 -8.36 -8.78
N ASN A 36 30.04 -8.11 -9.92
CA ASN A 36 30.58 -7.29 -11.00
C ASN A 36 29.44 -6.65 -11.82
N VAL A 37 29.34 -5.32 -11.77
CA VAL A 37 28.28 -4.55 -12.45
C VAL A 37 28.73 -3.93 -13.77
N ALA A 38 30.03 -3.97 -14.10
CA ALA A 38 30.56 -3.33 -15.31
C ALA A 38 29.87 -3.79 -16.61
N PRO A 39 29.53 -5.08 -16.79
CA PRO A 39 28.87 -5.53 -18.02
C PRO A 39 27.45 -4.98 -18.21
N LEU A 40 26.83 -4.38 -17.18
CA LEU A 40 25.53 -3.71 -17.32
C LEU A 40 25.63 -2.41 -18.15
N PHE A 41 26.83 -1.85 -18.28
CA PHE A 41 27.08 -0.52 -18.86
C PHE A 41 27.82 -0.59 -20.21
N THR A 42 27.66 -1.69 -20.96
CA THR A 42 28.30 -1.95 -22.25
C THR A 42 27.35 -1.73 -23.44
N ALA A 43 26.35 -0.86 -23.30
CA ALA A 43 25.42 -0.59 -24.40
C ALA A 43 26.14 -0.07 -25.65
N GLU A 44 25.71 -0.54 -26.83
CA GLU A 44 26.27 -0.12 -28.10
C GLU A 44 25.94 1.34 -28.43
N GLY A 45 26.89 2.02 -29.09
CA GLY A 45 26.77 3.42 -29.50
C GLY A 45 27.23 4.44 -28.45
N PRO A 46 26.87 5.73 -28.63
CA PRO A 46 27.28 6.79 -27.72
C PRO A 46 26.85 6.55 -26.27
N PRO A 47 27.65 7.01 -25.28
CA PRO A 47 27.30 6.84 -23.87
C PRO A 47 25.99 7.58 -23.54
N PRO A 48 25.05 6.94 -22.82
CA PRO A 48 23.77 7.54 -22.48
C PRO A 48 23.94 8.80 -21.60
N ASP A 49 22.97 9.68 -21.60
CA ASP A 49 22.98 10.88 -20.76
C ASP A 49 22.36 10.60 -19.38
N LEU A 50 21.42 9.66 -19.33
CA LEU A 50 20.81 9.13 -18.12
C LEU A 50 20.76 7.60 -18.15
N ILE A 51 21.08 6.99 -17.01
CA ILE A 51 20.99 5.54 -16.80
C ILE A 51 20.03 5.29 -15.64
N ALA A 52 19.03 4.44 -15.86
CA ALA A 52 18.13 3.96 -14.83
C ALA A 52 18.27 2.44 -14.66
N ILE A 53 18.50 2.00 -13.41
CA ILE A 53 18.66 0.59 -13.05
C ILE A 53 17.53 0.20 -12.10
N GLY A 54 16.63 -0.65 -12.56
CA GLY A 54 15.57 -1.27 -11.78
C GLY A 54 15.96 -2.68 -11.32
N LEU A 55 16.07 -2.91 -10.02
CA LEU A 55 16.38 -4.23 -9.47
C LEU A 55 15.18 -4.79 -8.69
N GLN A 56 14.97 -6.11 -8.76
CA GLN A 56 13.98 -6.85 -7.97
C GLN A 56 14.66 -7.99 -7.22
N GLU A 57 14.09 -8.40 -6.10
CA GLU A 57 14.70 -9.37 -5.17
C GLU A 57 16.13 -8.95 -4.78
N ALA A 58 16.40 -7.66 -4.63
CA ALA A 58 17.70 -7.18 -4.19
C ALA A 58 17.89 -7.43 -2.68
N PRO A 59 19.04 -7.99 -2.26
CA PRO A 59 19.26 -8.36 -0.87
C PRO A 59 19.19 -7.13 0.05
N GLY A 60 18.43 -7.26 1.13
CA GLY A 60 18.64 -6.49 2.35
C GLY A 60 19.40 -7.41 3.31
N ASN A 61 20.66 -7.11 3.63
CA ASN A 61 21.49 -8.00 4.43
C ASN A 61 20.77 -8.44 5.74
N PRO A 62 20.50 -9.75 5.95
CA PRO A 62 19.80 -10.25 7.15
C PRO A 62 20.62 -10.14 8.44
N ALA A 63 21.95 -9.93 8.34
CA ALA A 63 22.86 -9.95 9.49
C ALA A 63 23.15 -8.56 10.09
N THR A 64 22.91 -7.47 9.35
CA THR A 64 23.24 -6.10 9.77
C THR A 64 22.10 -5.13 9.47
N ALA A 65 20.88 -5.46 9.91
CA ALA A 65 19.66 -4.65 9.73
C ALA A 65 19.68 -3.25 10.41
N VAL A 66 20.86 -2.74 10.79
CA VAL A 66 21.09 -1.42 11.38
C VAL A 66 21.80 -0.46 10.40
N ILE A 67 22.32 -0.96 9.26
CA ILE A 67 22.87 -0.11 8.19
C ILE A 67 22.44 -0.70 6.84
N PHE A 68 21.41 -0.12 6.21
CA PHE A 68 21.03 -0.44 4.84
C PHE A 68 21.98 0.27 3.87
N GLU A 69 23.15 -0.33 3.64
CA GLU A 69 24.09 0.20 2.65
C GLU A 69 23.57 -0.09 1.22
N ASP A 70 23.54 0.95 0.39
CA ASP A 70 23.18 0.86 -1.04
C ASP A 70 24.30 0.18 -1.84
N THR A 71 24.48 -1.13 -1.63
CA THR A 71 25.57 -1.91 -2.22
C THR A 71 25.55 -1.88 -3.74
N TRP A 72 24.37 -2.02 -4.35
CA TRP A 72 24.19 -1.98 -5.81
C TRP A 72 24.43 -0.59 -6.40
N GLY A 73 23.90 0.47 -5.77
CA GLY A 73 24.15 1.83 -6.21
C GLY A 73 25.61 2.25 -6.01
N ASN A 74 26.27 1.82 -4.93
CA ASN A 74 27.69 2.08 -4.67
C ASN A 74 28.59 1.35 -5.67
N ALA A 75 28.31 0.06 -5.95
CA ALA A 75 29.01 -0.71 -6.97
C ALA A 75 28.88 -0.05 -8.35
N SER A 76 27.67 0.41 -8.70
CA SER A 76 27.41 1.14 -9.95
C SER A 76 28.17 2.46 -10.00
N MET A 77 28.14 3.26 -8.93
CA MET A 77 28.88 4.52 -8.85
C MET A 77 30.39 4.36 -8.97
N LYS A 78 30.97 3.26 -8.47
CA LYS A 78 32.40 2.97 -8.61
C LYS A 78 32.84 2.91 -10.08
N HIS A 79 31.94 2.47 -10.97
CA HIS A 79 32.18 2.40 -12.40
C HIS A 79 31.74 3.68 -13.13
N LEU A 80 30.56 4.21 -12.78
CA LEU A 80 29.94 5.32 -13.49
C LEU A 80 30.55 6.70 -13.17
N SER A 81 31.11 6.90 -11.97
CA SER A 81 31.76 8.17 -11.60
C SER A 81 32.96 8.50 -12.50
N GLN A 82 33.71 7.48 -12.90
CA GLN A 82 34.85 7.59 -13.83
C GLN A 82 34.42 8.05 -15.22
N ARG A 83 33.12 7.94 -15.55
CA ARG A 83 32.51 8.34 -16.81
C ARG A 83 31.69 9.63 -16.69
N GLY A 84 31.84 10.38 -15.58
CA GLY A 84 31.20 11.67 -15.37
C GLY A 84 29.74 11.62 -14.91
N TYR A 85 29.25 10.47 -14.43
CA TYR A 85 27.88 10.35 -13.92
C TYR A 85 27.80 10.63 -12.42
N VAL A 86 26.65 11.16 -12.02
CA VAL A 86 26.23 11.33 -10.63
C VAL A 86 24.90 10.63 -10.39
N LYS A 87 24.74 10.05 -9.20
CA LYS A 87 23.46 9.45 -8.77
C LYS A 87 22.52 10.56 -8.30
N ILE A 88 21.43 10.80 -9.02
CA ILE A 88 20.46 11.86 -8.69
C ILE A 88 19.33 11.37 -7.80
N ARG A 89 19.00 10.08 -7.88
CA ARG A 89 17.97 9.49 -7.01
C ARG A 89 18.18 8.00 -6.83
N THR A 90 17.77 7.52 -5.67
CA THR A 90 17.52 6.11 -5.40
C THR A 90 16.19 6.03 -4.69
N GLU A 91 15.30 5.18 -5.18
CA GLU A 91 14.07 4.83 -4.48
C GLU A 91 14.09 3.34 -4.16
N ARG A 92 13.68 2.99 -2.94
CA ARG A 92 13.68 1.62 -2.46
C ARG A 92 12.35 1.28 -1.82
N MET A 93 11.83 0.11 -2.17
CA MET A 93 10.73 -0.52 -1.46
C MET A 93 11.07 -1.99 -1.23
N GLN A 94 11.57 -2.30 -0.04
CA GLN A 94 12.06 -3.63 0.34
C GLN A 94 13.13 -4.16 -0.62
N ALA A 95 12.78 -5.13 -1.46
CA ALA A 95 13.66 -5.80 -2.41
C ALA A 95 13.53 -5.22 -3.85
N ILE A 96 12.73 -4.15 -4.03
CA ILE A 96 12.64 -3.41 -5.29
C ILE A 96 13.44 -2.11 -5.15
N LEU A 97 14.37 -1.88 -6.08
CA LEU A 97 15.25 -0.70 -6.11
C LEU A 97 15.15 -0.02 -7.47
N LEU A 98 15.19 1.31 -7.49
CA LEU A 98 15.38 2.09 -8.70
C LEU A 98 16.46 3.13 -8.47
N HIS A 99 17.58 2.97 -9.15
CA HIS A 99 18.68 3.93 -9.17
C HIS A 99 18.64 4.75 -10.46
N VAL A 100 18.82 6.06 -10.35
CA VAL A 100 18.87 6.97 -11.49
C VAL A 100 20.18 7.76 -11.45
N PHE A 101 20.94 7.65 -12.51
CA PHE A 101 22.23 8.29 -12.73
C PHE A 101 22.15 9.20 -13.95
N VAL A 102 22.83 10.34 -13.90
CA VAL A 102 22.89 11.28 -15.04
C VAL A 102 24.32 11.79 -15.20
N LYS A 103 24.75 12.10 -16.42
CA LYS A 103 25.99 12.87 -16.62
C LYS A 103 25.89 14.22 -15.93
N LEU A 104 26.98 14.65 -15.31
CA LEU A 104 27.07 15.87 -14.52
C LEU A 104 26.60 17.12 -15.28
N GLU A 105 26.87 17.20 -16.58
CA GLU A 105 26.53 18.34 -17.44
C GLU A 105 25.01 18.63 -17.53
N HIS A 106 24.17 17.61 -17.37
CA HIS A 106 22.71 17.77 -17.44
C HIS A 106 22.07 18.11 -16.10
N LEU A 107 22.82 18.05 -14.99
CA LEU A 107 22.26 18.16 -13.63
C LEU A 107 21.51 19.48 -13.42
N SER A 108 22.02 20.58 -13.98
CA SER A 108 21.39 21.91 -13.89
C SER A 108 20.03 22.02 -14.60
N ARG A 109 19.74 21.08 -15.51
CA ARG A 109 18.55 21.03 -16.38
C ARG A 109 17.50 20.01 -15.93
N ILE A 110 17.74 19.33 -14.80
CA ILE A 110 16.79 18.40 -14.19
C ILE A 110 16.15 19.09 -12.97
N ARG A 111 14.82 19.11 -12.93
CA ARG A 111 14.03 19.71 -11.84
C ARG A 111 12.95 18.76 -11.35
N TRP A 112 12.35 19.10 -10.21
CA TRP A 112 11.15 18.41 -9.69
C TRP A 112 11.28 16.89 -9.58
N ILE A 113 12.45 16.42 -9.12
CA ILE A 113 12.68 15.01 -8.83
C ILE A 113 11.81 14.61 -7.63
N LYS A 114 10.85 13.73 -7.85
CA LYS A 114 10.01 13.15 -6.78
C LYS A 114 9.94 11.64 -6.93
N THR A 115 9.60 10.99 -5.83
CA THR A 115 9.48 9.54 -5.80
C THR A 115 8.18 9.10 -5.16
N ALA A 116 7.73 7.92 -5.57
CA ALA A 116 6.58 7.24 -5.02
C ALA A 116 6.85 5.74 -5.00
N PHE A 117 6.14 5.00 -4.14
CA PHE A 117 6.17 3.55 -4.14
C PHE A 117 4.78 2.99 -3.83
N THR A 118 4.55 1.73 -4.20
CA THR A 118 3.31 1.01 -3.92
C THR A 118 3.62 -0.44 -3.66
N ARG A 119 3.14 -1.00 -2.55
CA ARG A 119 3.25 -2.43 -2.25
C ARG A 119 1.97 -3.13 -2.69
N THR A 120 2.09 -4.18 -3.48
CA THR A 120 0.94 -4.88 -4.08
C THR A 120 0.83 -6.35 -3.69
N GLY A 121 1.80 -6.90 -2.93
CA GLY A 121 2.00 -8.33 -2.60
C GLY A 121 0.88 -9.10 -1.90
N VAL A 122 -0.34 -8.65 -2.03
CA VAL A 122 -1.54 -9.30 -1.56
C VAL A 122 -2.43 -9.43 -2.77
N GLY A 123 -2.48 -10.61 -3.41
CA GLY A 123 -3.41 -10.92 -4.49
C GLY A 123 -4.86 -10.64 -4.07
N GLY A 124 -5.28 -9.39 -4.20
CA GLY A 124 -6.63 -8.94 -3.92
C GLY A 124 -7.23 -9.32 -2.56
N TYR A 125 -6.47 -9.65 -1.50
CA TYR A 125 -7.02 -9.62 -0.12
C TYR A 125 -7.15 -8.16 0.35
N TRP A 126 -7.90 -7.41 -0.44
CA TRP A 126 -8.84 -6.45 0.05
C TRP A 126 -9.59 -7.11 1.20
N ASN A 127 -9.27 -6.71 2.41
CA ASN A 127 -10.35 -6.47 3.35
C ASN A 127 -11.08 -5.28 2.71
N PRO A 128 -12.29 -5.45 2.14
CA PRO A 128 -13.12 -4.29 1.95
C PRO A 128 -13.34 -3.77 3.36
N GLY A 129 -12.58 -2.74 3.75
CA GLY A 129 -13.18 -1.68 4.53
C GLY A 129 -14.54 -1.46 3.87
N LYS A 130 -15.61 -1.75 4.62
CA LYS A 130 -16.98 -1.57 4.16
C LYS A 130 -17.18 -0.06 3.92
N SER A 131 -16.73 0.42 2.78
CA SER A 131 -16.87 1.77 2.25
C SER A 131 -15.99 1.77 0.99
N THR A 132 -16.45 1.39 -0.20
CA THR A 132 -17.56 2.01 -0.93
C THR A 132 -17.96 1.17 -2.16
N GLY A 133 -17.93 -0.16 -2.05
CA GLY A 133 -18.59 -1.02 -3.03
C GLY A 133 -20.09 -1.07 -2.74
N ASN A 134 -20.93 -0.87 -3.78
CA ASN A 134 -22.41 -0.94 -3.73
C ASN A 134 -22.90 -1.89 -2.63
N PHE A 135 -23.66 -1.37 -1.66
CA PHE A 135 -24.16 -2.16 -0.54
C PHE A 135 -24.92 -3.37 -1.09
N ARG A 136 -24.37 -4.57 -0.82
CA ARG A 136 -25.02 -5.81 -1.21
C ARG A 136 -25.78 -6.38 -0.03
N VAL A 137 -27.09 -6.53 -0.19
CA VAL A 137 -27.95 -7.24 0.77
C VAL A 137 -27.41 -8.66 0.96
N ARG A 138 -27.00 -8.97 2.20
CA ARG A 138 -26.48 -10.30 2.55
C ARG A 138 -27.62 -11.15 3.08
N THR A 139 -27.89 -12.26 2.41
CA THR A 139 -29.05 -13.14 2.69
C THR A 139 -29.01 -13.82 4.04
N ARG A 140 -27.83 -14.00 4.64
CA ARG A 140 -27.62 -14.70 5.93
C ARG A 140 -27.44 -13.76 7.14
N LYS A 141 -27.56 -12.44 6.97
CA LYS A 141 -27.46 -11.50 8.10
C LYS A 141 -28.78 -11.46 8.88
N ALA A 142 -28.68 -11.20 10.19
CA ALA A 142 -29.83 -10.94 11.04
C ALA A 142 -30.64 -9.74 10.52
N ALA A 143 -31.96 -9.83 10.64
CA ALA A 143 -32.89 -8.77 10.30
C ALA A 143 -32.81 -7.60 11.30
N GLY A 144 -33.28 -6.44 10.86
CA GLY A 144 -33.47 -5.28 11.72
C GLY A 144 -34.76 -5.37 12.55
N PRO A 145 -35.21 -4.24 13.12
CA PRO A 145 -36.46 -4.16 13.88
C PRO A 145 -37.71 -4.51 13.05
N ASP A 146 -37.64 -4.35 11.74
CA ASP A 146 -38.70 -4.70 10.78
C ASP A 146 -38.91 -6.22 10.60
N GLY A 147 -37.97 -7.04 11.09
CA GLY A 147 -38.05 -8.50 10.98
C GLY A 147 -37.85 -9.05 9.56
N ILE A 148 -37.59 -8.19 8.56
CA ILE A 148 -37.48 -8.60 7.16
C ILE A 148 -36.10 -9.22 6.89
N PRO A 149 -36.02 -10.53 6.56
CA PRO A 149 -34.73 -11.17 6.27
C PRO A 149 -34.18 -10.74 4.92
N GLY A 150 -32.86 -10.58 4.83
CA GLY A 150 -32.20 -10.21 3.56
C GLY A 150 -32.39 -11.24 2.43
N LYS A 151 -32.75 -12.48 2.75
CA LYS A 151 -33.13 -13.51 1.76
C LYS A 151 -34.41 -13.13 1.01
N LEU A 152 -35.43 -12.61 1.70
CA LEU A 152 -36.69 -12.21 1.07
C LEU A 152 -36.50 -11.00 0.17
N ILE A 153 -35.79 -9.97 0.65
CA ILE A 153 -35.47 -8.77 -0.15
C ILE A 153 -34.76 -9.15 -1.45
N LYS A 154 -33.86 -10.14 -1.41
CA LYS A 154 -33.13 -10.58 -2.61
C LYS A 154 -33.97 -11.45 -3.54
N LEU A 155 -34.89 -12.25 -2.99
CA LEU A 155 -35.77 -13.11 -3.78
C LEU A 155 -36.79 -12.29 -4.57
N PHE A 156 -37.38 -11.27 -3.93
CA PHE A 156 -38.37 -10.37 -4.53
C PHE A 156 -37.75 -9.04 -4.97
N ALA A 157 -36.47 -9.03 -5.33
CA ALA A 157 -35.74 -7.79 -5.59
C ALA A 157 -36.31 -7.03 -6.80
N TYR A 158 -36.81 -7.76 -7.80
CA TYR A 158 -37.39 -7.17 -9.00
C TYR A 158 -38.69 -6.44 -8.66
N GLU A 159 -39.60 -7.10 -7.95
CA GLU A 159 -40.91 -6.58 -7.55
C GLU A 159 -40.78 -5.44 -6.54
N LEU A 160 -39.81 -5.52 -5.62
CA LEU A 160 -39.57 -4.49 -4.61
C LEU A 160 -38.84 -3.25 -5.17
N SER A 161 -38.15 -3.37 -6.31
CA SER A 161 -37.26 -2.32 -6.81
C SER A 161 -37.98 -1.01 -7.13
N SER A 162 -39.11 -1.08 -7.85
CA SER A 162 -39.91 0.10 -8.21
C SER A 162 -40.49 0.82 -7.00
N PRO A 163 -41.30 0.18 -6.12
CA PRO A 163 -41.87 0.88 -4.96
C PRO A 163 -40.79 1.38 -3.99
N LEU A 164 -39.69 0.64 -3.84
CA LEU A 164 -38.57 1.10 -3.02
C LEU A 164 -37.89 2.32 -3.64
N ALA A 165 -37.71 2.37 -4.96
CA ALA A 165 -37.16 3.53 -5.64
C ALA A 165 -38.03 4.78 -5.41
N ASP A 166 -39.35 4.66 -5.50
CA ASP A 166 -40.27 5.77 -5.25
C ASP A 166 -40.15 6.29 -3.81
N ILE A 167 -40.09 5.38 -2.82
CA ILE A 167 -39.88 5.72 -1.41
C ILE A 167 -38.53 6.42 -1.21
N LEU A 168 -37.46 5.90 -1.82
CA LEU A 168 -36.11 6.46 -1.71
C LEU A 168 -36.03 7.86 -2.34
N ASN A 169 -36.60 8.02 -3.54
CA ASN A 169 -36.63 9.30 -4.24
C ASN A 169 -37.40 10.34 -3.44
N SER A 170 -38.58 9.98 -2.90
CA SER A 170 -39.35 10.87 -2.03
C SER A 170 -38.60 11.22 -0.74
N SER A 171 -37.99 10.23 -0.09
CA SER A 171 -37.15 10.43 1.10
C SER A 171 -36.00 11.42 0.83
N LEU A 172 -35.29 11.27 -0.28
CA LEU A 172 -34.17 12.14 -0.65
C LEU A 172 -34.63 13.53 -1.06
N GLN A 173 -35.71 13.64 -1.85
CA GLN A 173 -36.27 14.92 -2.31
C GLN A 173 -36.71 15.79 -1.14
N HIS A 174 -37.37 15.20 -0.14
CA HIS A 174 -37.84 15.93 1.04
C HIS A 174 -36.78 16.03 2.14
N GLY A 175 -35.66 15.30 2.02
CA GLY A 175 -34.62 15.19 3.04
C GLY A 175 -35.11 14.56 4.34
N LEU A 176 -36.04 13.60 4.26
CA LEU A 176 -36.67 12.94 5.40
C LEU A 176 -36.38 11.44 5.38
N VAL A 177 -35.99 10.88 6.51
CA VAL A 177 -35.77 9.44 6.74
C VAL A 177 -37.01 8.87 7.40
N LEU A 178 -37.46 7.71 6.90
CA LEU A 178 -38.60 7.00 7.48
C LEU A 178 -38.33 6.61 8.94
N GLU A 179 -39.33 6.75 9.80
CA GLU A 179 -39.21 6.50 11.25
C GLU A 179 -38.87 5.04 11.57
N GLU A 180 -39.31 4.11 10.72
CA GLU A 180 -38.97 2.68 10.79
C GLU A 180 -37.46 2.45 10.60
N TRP A 181 -36.81 3.25 9.74
CA TRP A 181 -35.37 3.17 9.48
C TRP A 181 -34.53 3.82 10.59
N LYS A 182 -35.17 4.60 11.46
CA LYS A 182 -34.56 5.29 12.61
C LYS A 182 -34.58 4.45 13.89
N CYS A 183 -35.20 3.27 13.85
CA CYS A 183 -35.23 2.30 14.94
C CYS A 183 -34.03 1.33 14.89
N ALA A 184 -33.52 0.92 16.05
CA ALA A 184 -32.46 -0.08 16.16
C ALA A 184 -32.71 -1.11 17.28
N THR A 185 -32.38 -2.37 17.00
CA THR A 185 -32.25 -3.41 18.04
C THR A 185 -30.77 -3.58 18.39
N VAL A 186 -30.39 -3.18 19.59
CA VAL A 186 -29.02 -3.28 20.10
C VAL A 186 -28.79 -4.69 20.66
N VAL A 187 -27.78 -5.37 20.13
CA VAL A 187 -27.34 -6.68 20.60
C VAL A 187 -25.96 -6.53 21.25
N PRO A 188 -25.85 -6.68 22.58
CA PRO A 188 -24.56 -6.61 23.28
C PRO A 188 -23.65 -7.78 22.90
N ILE A 189 -22.45 -7.50 22.40
CA ILE A 189 -21.43 -8.52 22.09
C ILE A 189 -20.21 -8.36 23.01
N PRO A 190 -19.77 -9.42 23.71
CA PRO A 190 -18.65 -9.34 24.63
C PRO A 190 -17.29 -9.12 23.93
N LYS A 191 -16.46 -8.20 24.46
CA LYS A 191 -15.07 -8.00 24.02
C LYS A 191 -14.10 -9.03 24.60
N SER A 192 -14.39 -9.52 25.80
CA SER A 192 -13.58 -10.45 26.61
C SER A 192 -14.45 -11.63 27.08
N LYS A 193 -13.82 -12.70 27.56
CA LYS A 193 -14.52 -13.83 28.20
C LYS A 193 -13.83 -14.13 29.55
N PRO A 194 -14.54 -14.07 30.69
CA PRO A 194 -15.92 -13.59 30.87
C PRO A 194 -16.03 -12.05 30.68
N PRO A 195 -17.16 -11.53 30.19
CA PRO A 195 -17.32 -10.09 29.97
C PRO A 195 -17.76 -9.33 31.23
N SER A 196 -17.20 -8.16 31.47
CA SER A 196 -17.83 -7.14 32.32
C SER A 196 -18.82 -6.29 31.51
N VAL A 197 -19.77 -5.62 32.18
CA VAL A 197 -20.79 -4.77 31.52
C VAL A 197 -20.14 -3.68 30.65
N ASN A 198 -19.02 -3.11 31.10
CA ASN A 198 -18.26 -2.08 30.38
C ASN A 198 -17.49 -2.61 29.16
N GLU A 199 -17.42 -3.93 29.00
CA GLU A 199 -16.75 -4.62 27.89
C GLU A 199 -17.74 -5.18 26.85
N LEU A 200 -19.01 -4.78 26.92
CA LEU A 200 -20.00 -5.11 25.89
C LEU A 200 -19.96 -4.07 24.75
N ARG A 201 -19.94 -4.54 23.50
CA ARG A 201 -20.14 -3.70 22.30
C ARG A 201 -21.63 -3.67 21.95
N PRO A 202 -22.27 -2.49 21.87
CA PRO A 202 -23.67 -2.38 21.48
C PRO A 202 -23.80 -2.43 19.95
N ILE A 203 -23.98 -3.62 19.35
CA ILE A 203 -24.18 -3.73 17.91
C ILE A 203 -25.63 -3.42 17.53
N SER A 204 -25.83 -2.39 16.71
CA SER A 204 -27.15 -1.95 16.26
C SER A 204 -27.58 -2.70 15.01
N LEU A 205 -28.63 -3.52 15.13
CA LEU A 205 -29.37 -4.05 13.99
C LEU A 205 -30.36 -2.98 13.53
N THR A 206 -30.20 -2.49 12.31
CA THR A 206 -31.07 -1.48 11.66
C THR A 206 -31.72 -2.08 10.42
N SER A 207 -32.79 -1.44 9.93
CA SER A 207 -33.53 -1.89 8.74
C SER A 207 -32.61 -2.13 7.54
N LEU A 208 -32.84 -3.24 6.83
CA LEU A 208 -32.09 -3.55 5.60
C LEU A 208 -32.46 -2.61 4.45
N LEU A 209 -33.72 -2.16 4.37
CA LEU A 209 -34.17 -1.17 3.39
C LEU A 209 -33.53 0.20 3.69
N GLY A 210 -33.48 0.59 4.97
CA GLY A 210 -32.74 1.77 5.40
C GLY A 210 -31.27 1.73 5.01
N LYS A 211 -30.61 0.56 5.09
CA LYS A 211 -29.21 0.41 4.62
C LYS A 211 -29.05 0.55 3.11
N ILE A 212 -30.07 0.24 2.31
CA ILE A 212 -30.06 0.53 0.87
C ILE A 212 -30.06 2.05 0.68
N ALA A 213 -30.93 2.79 1.38
CA ALA A 213 -30.94 4.26 1.36
C ALA A 213 -29.60 4.86 1.80
N GLU A 214 -29.08 4.41 2.96
CA GLU A 214 -27.78 4.83 3.49
C GLU A 214 -26.65 4.61 2.49
N SER A 215 -26.73 3.59 1.62
CA SER A 215 -25.64 3.28 0.68
C SER A 215 -25.45 4.36 -0.38
N PHE A 216 -26.54 4.91 -0.92
CA PHE A 216 -26.50 6.04 -1.86
C PHE A 216 -26.00 7.30 -1.17
N VAL A 217 -26.57 7.62 -0.01
CA VAL A 217 -26.16 8.79 0.78
C VAL A 217 -24.68 8.70 1.16
N THR A 218 -24.21 7.54 1.63
CA THR A 218 -22.79 7.33 1.98
C THR A 218 -21.87 7.56 0.78
N GLN A 219 -22.25 7.08 -0.41
CA GLN A 219 -21.46 7.29 -1.63
C GLN A 219 -21.36 8.78 -1.98
N TRP A 220 -22.48 9.50 -1.96
CA TRP A 220 -22.51 10.92 -2.31
C TRP A 220 -21.83 11.79 -1.24
N THR A 221 -22.08 11.53 0.04
CA THR A 221 -21.41 12.20 1.15
C THR A 221 -19.90 12.00 1.08
N LEU A 222 -19.42 10.79 0.77
CA LEU A 222 -17.98 10.58 0.62
C LEU A 222 -17.43 11.39 -0.54
N SER A 223 -18.12 11.43 -1.68
CA SER A 223 -17.70 12.23 -2.83
C SER A 223 -17.56 13.72 -2.49
N ASP A 224 -18.44 14.26 -1.65
CA ASP A 224 -18.41 15.66 -1.24
C ASP A 224 -17.23 15.96 -0.31
N ILE A 225 -17.04 15.14 0.73
CA ILE A 225 -16.09 15.46 1.80
C ILE A 225 -14.66 14.97 1.53
N LEU A 226 -14.49 13.94 0.70
CA LEU A 226 -13.19 13.28 0.47
C LEU A 226 -12.04 14.25 0.14
N PRO A 227 -12.21 15.31 -0.69
CA PRO A 227 -11.14 16.26 -0.98
C PRO A 227 -10.57 16.98 0.26
N GLN A 228 -11.37 17.10 1.33
CA GLN A 228 -11.01 17.81 2.56
C GLN A 228 -10.65 16.90 3.74
N ILE A 229 -10.83 15.58 3.57
CA ILE A 229 -10.42 14.58 4.57
C ILE A 229 -8.89 14.55 4.66
N ASP A 230 -8.40 14.46 5.90
CA ASP A 230 -6.97 14.36 6.20
C ASP A 230 -6.32 13.20 5.41
N THR A 231 -5.25 13.50 4.69
CA THR A 231 -4.49 12.50 3.94
C THR A 231 -3.87 11.44 4.84
N GLN A 232 -3.75 11.68 6.15
CA GLN A 232 -3.30 10.72 7.16
C GLN A 232 -4.45 9.91 7.82
N GLN A 233 -5.68 9.97 7.28
CA GLN A 233 -6.78 9.07 7.68
C GLN A 233 -6.75 7.76 6.89
N PHE A 234 -6.42 6.64 7.53
CA PHE A 234 -6.35 5.32 6.89
C PHE A 234 -7.61 4.46 7.13
N GLY A 235 -8.42 4.82 8.13
CA GLY A 235 -9.66 4.12 8.45
C GLY A 235 -10.82 4.53 7.54
N CYS A 236 -11.70 3.57 7.23
CA CYS A 236 -12.96 3.82 6.51
C CYS A 236 -12.85 4.43 5.09
N LEU A 237 -11.66 4.51 4.51
CA LEU A 237 -11.45 4.97 3.14
C LEU A 237 -11.05 3.81 2.22
N LYS A 238 -11.58 3.80 0.99
CA LYS A 238 -11.21 2.84 -0.06
C LYS A 238 -9.73 2.99 -0.41
N GLY A 239 -9.06 1.88 -0.74
CA GLY A 239 -7.62 1.89 -1.05
C GLY A 239 -6.70 1.94 0.19
N ARG A 240 -7.25 2.17 1.39
CA ARG A 240 -6.48 2.30 2.63
C ARG A 240 -6.73 1.13 3.58
N SER A 241 -5.72 0.77 4.36
CA SER A 241 -5.75 -0.39 5.24
C SER A 241 -4.96 -0.13 6.51
N THR A 242 -5.16 -0.98 7.52
CA THR A 242 -4.33 -0.97 8.73
C THR A 242 -2.85 -1.20 8.40
N THR A 243 -2.56 -2.02 7.39
CA THR A 243 -1.20 -2.28 6.90
C THR A 243 -0.59 -1.04 6.27
N HIS A 244 -1.35 -0.25 5.50
CA HIS A 244 -0.87 1.02 4.94
C HIS A 244 -0.51 2.03 6.04
N CYS A 245 -1.38 2.15 7.06
CA CYS A 245 -1.13 3.02 8.21
C CYS A 245 0.15 2.61 8.97
N LEU A 246 0.29 1.32 9.28
CA LEU A 246 1.47 0.79 9.96
C LEU A 246 2.73 0.95 9.13
N LEU A 247 2.62 0.76 7.82
CA LEU A 247 3.74 0.91 6.91
C LEU A 247 4.26 2.36 6.89
N ASP A 248 3.37 3.33 6.71
CA ASP A 248 3.75 4.74 6.65
C ASP A 248 4.37 5.19 7.99
N LEU A 249 3.74 4.84 9.10
CA LEU A 249 4.24 5.11 10.46
C LEU A 249 5.62 4.50 10.69
N THR A 250 5.78 3.20 10.42
CA THR A 250 7.07 2.52 10.66
C THR A 250 8.17 2.99 9.73
N ASN A 251 7.84 3.32 8.48
CA ASN A 251 8.77 3.88 7.51
C ASN A 251 9.34 5.23 8.00
N GLU A 252 8.51 6.09 8.58
CA GLU A 252 8.97 7.35 9.17
C GLU A 252 9.89 7.14 10.38
N ILE A 253 9.58 6.16 11.24
CA ILE A 253 10.46 5.78 12.34
C ILE A 253 11.80 5.26 11.82
N PHE A 254 11.81 4.33 10.85
CA PHE A 254 13.04 3.78 10.28
C PHE A 254 13.92 4.88 9.68
N LYS A 255 13.35 5.72 8.80
CA LYS A 255 14.07 6.86 8.19
C LYS A 255 14.67 7.81 9.22
N ALA A 256 13.93 8.07 10.30
CA ALA A 256 14.41 8.95 11.37
C ALA A 256 15.58 8.30 12.12
N THR A 257 15.47 7.01 12.45
CA THR A 257 16.49 6.29 13.21
C THR A 257 17.76 5.97 12.43
N ASP A 258 17.77 6.12 11.10
CA ASP A 258 18.99 6.01 10.28
C ASP A 258 20.04 7.07 10.65
N LYS A 259 19.62 8.19 11.27
CA LYS A 259 20.52 9.23 11.77
C LYS A 259 20.91 8.96 13.21
N PRO A 260 22.21 8.71 13.52
CA PRO A 260 22.67 8.55 14.89
C PRO A 260 22.32 9.75 15.77
N GLY A 261 21.94 9.50 17.02
CA GLY A 261 21.54 10.58 17.94
C GLY A 261 20.12 11.11 17.71
N THR A 262 19.27 10.39 16.97
CA THR A 262 17.83 10.69 16.85
C THR A 262 17.02 10.05 17.97
N LEU A 263 15.97 10.74 18.43
CA LEU A 263 14.89 10.18 19.23
C LEU A 263 13.56 10.29 18.50
N CYS A 264 12.84 9.17 18.44
CA CYS A 264 11.45 9.12 18.02
C CYS A 264 10.56 8.91 19.26
N SER A 265 9.60 9.82 19.49
CA SER A 265 8.59 9.71 20.55
C SER A 265 7.23 9.46 19.90
N LEU A 266 6.74 8.23 20.01
CA LEU A 266 5.46 7.81 19.47
C LEU A 266 4.40 7.77 20.57
N VAL A 267 3.38 8.58 20.45
CA VAL A 267 2.23 8.61 21.37
C VAL A 267 1.03 8.00 20.68
N ALA A 268 0.45 6.95 21.28
CA ALA A 268 -0.82 6.38 20.87
C ALA A 268 -1.92 6.91 21.81
N THR A 269 -2.98 7.46 21.24
CA THR A 269 -4.12 8.02 21.96
C THR A 269 -5.37 7.15 21.78
N ASP A 270 -6.26 7.13 22.78
CA ASP A 270 -7.50 6.33 22.78
C ASP A 270 -8.65 7.18 23.33
N TYR A 271 -9.79 7.16 22.64
CA TYR A 271 -11.01 7.84 23.06
C TYR A 271 -11.96 6.91 23.83
N SER A 272 -12.49 7.39 24.94
CA SER A 272 -13.47 6.67 25.76
C SER A 272 -14.84 6.59 25.07
N LYS A 273 -15.22 5.42 24.55
CA LYS A 273 -16.53 5.19 23.90
C LYS A 273 -16.80 6.19 22.76
N ALA A 274 -15.83 6.33 21.86
CA ALA A 274 -15.80 7.36 20.82
C ALA A 274 -17.11 7.48 20.00
N PHE A 275 -17.61 6.36 19.46
CA PHE A 275 -18.85 6.35 18.68
C PHE A 275 -20.08 6.77 19.48
N ASP A 276 -20.11 6.45 20.78
CA ASP A 276 -21.28 6.70 21.64
C ASP A 276 -21.33 8.17 22.12
N ARG A 277 -20.24 8.95 21.91
CA ARG A 277 -20.13 10.35 22.35
C ARG A 277 -20.41 11.39 21.28
N VAL A 278 -20.56 10.97 20.02
CA VAL A 278 -20.71 11.91 18.89
C VAL A 278 -21.91 12.83 19.11
N CYS A 279 -21.65 14.13 19.20
CA CYS A 279 -22.68 15.16 19.28
C CYS A 279 -23.21 15.46 17.88
N TYR A 280 -24.54 15.39 17.68
CA TYR A 280 -25.14 15.55 16.35
C TYR A 280 -24.91 16.95 15.76
N ASN A 281 -25.03 18.00 16.57
CA ASN A 281 -24.80 19.37 16.10
C ASN A 281 -23.37 19.55 15.59
N VAL A 282 -22.39 19.10 16.38
CA VAL A 282 -20.97 19.15 15.99
C VAL A 282 -20.74 18.31 14.72
N ALA A 283 -21.31 17.11 14.63
CA ALA A 283 -21.17 16.24 13.47
C ALA A 283 -21.67 16.89 12.17
N ILE A 284 -22.84 17.53 12.23
CA ILE A 284 -23.42 18.23 11.08
C ILE A 284 -22.57 19.44 10.71
N CYS A 285 -22.13 20.26 11.68
CA CYS A 285 -21.22 21.37 11.41
C CYS A 285 -19.93 20.90 10.73
N ARG A 286 -19.28 19.83 11.24
CA ARG A 286 -18.07 19.26 10.63
C ARG A 286 -18.30 18.77 9.20
N LEU A 287 -19.45 18.18 8.90
CA LEU A 287 -19.77 17.77 7.54
C LEU A 287 -19.93 18.97 6.60
N ILE A 288 -20.59 20.04 7.06
CA ILE A 288 -20.73 21.29 6.31
C ILE A 288 -19.36 21.93 6.07
N ASP A 289 -18.50 22.00 7.09
CA ASP A 289 -17.14 22.54 6.99
C ASP A 289 -16.29 21.80 5.94
N LEU A 290 -16.57 20.51 5.73
CA LEU A 290 -15.89 19.67 4.74
C LEU A 290 -16.51 19.76 3.33
N GLY A 291 -17.54 20.57 3.14
CA GLY A 291 -18.17 20.82 1.84
C GLY A 291 -19.40 19.96 1.53
N LEU A 292 -20.06 19.38 2.55
CA LEU A 292 -21.29 18.61 2.32
C LEU A 292 -22.41 19.50 1.75
N ARG A 293 -23.02 19.05 0.65
CA ARG A 293 -24.11 19.78 -0.01
C ARG A 293 -25.38 19.86 0.87
N PRO A 294 -26.18 20.96 0.80
CA PRO A 294 -27.35 21.16 1.65
C PRO A 294 -28.42 20.05 1.59
N SER A 295 -28.63 19.44 0.42
CA SER A 295 -29.62 18.36 0.25
C SER A 295 -29.28 17.12 1.11
N LEU A 296 -28.00 16.74 1.15
CA LEU A 296 -27.54 15.64 2.01
C LEU A 296 -27.52 16.06 3.47
N THR A 297 -27.12 17.30 3.78
CA THR A 297 -27.13 17.82 5.15
C THR A 297 -28.51 17.67 5.80
N ARG A 298 -29.59 18.00 5.08
CA ARG A 298 -30.97 17.85 5.57
C ARG A 298 -31.30 16.39 5.87
N TRP A 299 -31.00 15.49 4.94
CA TRP A 299 -31.26 14.07 5.11
C TRP A 299 -30.46 13.45 6.27
N ILE A 300 -29.16 13.76 6.38
CA ILE A 300 -28.29 13.26 7.46
C ILE A 300 -28.71 13.81 8.81
N THR A 301 -29.14 15.08 8.87
CA THR A 301 -29.70 15.65 10.10
C THR A 301 -30.92 14.87 10.54
N ASN A 302 -31.86 14.59 9.64
CA ASN A 302 -33.04 13.79 9.95
C ASN A 302 -32.71 12.32 10.29
N PHE A 303 -31.66 11.76 9.68
CA PHE A 303 -31.16 10.42 9.99
C PHE A 303 -30.66 10.29 11.43
N LEU A 304 -30.06 11.36 11.98
CA LEU A 304 -29.48 11.39 13.32
C LEU A 304 -30.50 11.76 14.42
N THR A 305 -31.50 12.59 14.12
CA THR A 305 -32.48 13.04 15.11
C THR A 305 -33.61 12.03 15.34
N ASN A 306 -34.25 12.07 16.52
CA ASN A 306 -35.41 11.23 16.88
C ASN A 306 -35.20 9.72 16.64
N ARG A 307 -33.97 9.23 16.80
CA ARG A 307 -33.70 7.78 16.72
C ARG A 307 -34.17 7.09 17.97
N ARG A 308 -34.65 5.85 17.82
CA ARG A 308 -35.08 4.99 18.93
C ARG A 308 -34.27 3.71 18.94
N GLN A 309 -33.97 3.20 20.13
CA GLN A 309 -33.32 1.91 20.29
C GLN A 309 -33.93 1.11 21.43
N LEU A 310 -33.86 -0.22 21.31
CA LEU A 310 -34.10 -1.17 22.38
C LEU A 310 -32.92 -2.15 22.47
N VAL A 311 -32.73 -2.80 23.61
CA VAL A 311 -31.67 -3.79 23.81
C VAL A 311 -32.28 -5.19 23.80
N ARG A 312 -31.67 -6.11 23.04
CA ARG A 312 -31.97 -7.55 23.08
C ARG A 312 -30.85 -8.30 23.76
N TYR A 313 -31.15 -8.93 24.90
CA TYR A 313 -30.19 -9.72 25.67
C TYR A 313 -30.80 -11.06 26.08
N HIS A 314 -30.17 -12.17 25.70
CA HIS A 314 -30.67 -13.55 25.93
C HIS A 314 -32.15 -13.76 25.58
N GLY A 315 -32.60 -13.16 24.47
CA GLY A 315 -33.99 -13.29 23.98
C GLY A 315 -34.99 -12.31 24.60
N VAL A 316 -34.61 -11.57 25.64
CA VAL A 316 -35.47 -10.55 26.27
C VAL A 316 -35.22 -9.18 25.63
N LEU A 317 -36.28 -8.40 25.45
CA LEU A 317 -36.24 -7.04 24.92
C LEU A 317 -36.45 -6.02 26.06
N SER A 318 -35.72 -4.92 26.02
CA SER A 318 -35.98 -3.75 26.87
C SER A 318 -37.08 -2.86 26.29
N ASP A 319 -37.49 -1.87 27.07
CA ASP A 319 -38.27 -0.74 26.57
C ASP A 319 -37.49 0.05 25.49
N ASN A 320 -38.25 0.75 24.65
CA ASN A 320 -37.71 1.66 23.65
C ASN A 320 -37.25 2.97 24.31
N VAL A 321 -36.06 3.43 23.94
CA VAL A 321 -35.48 4.69 24.43
C VAL A 321 -35.02 5.54 23.25
N THR A 322 -35.22 6.85 23.36
CA THR A 322 -34.73 7.83 22.38
C THR A 322 -33.22 8.03 22.53
N VAL A 323 -32.51 8.06 21.42
CA VAL A 323 -31.05 8.29 21.37
C VAL A 323 -30.79 9.77 21.12
N THR A 324 -30.05 10.41 22.03
CA THR A 324 -29.76 11.85 21.99
C THR A 324 -28.34 12.17 21.51
N CYS A 325 -27.44 11.18 21.52
CA CYS A 325 -26.08 11.31 21.01
C CYS A 325 -25.52 9.94 20.58
N GLY A 326 -24.42 9.96 19.84
CA GLY A 326 -23.72 8.78 19.39
C GLY A 326 -24.24 8.20 18.08
N LEU A 327 -23.37 7.47 17.39
CA LEU A 327 -23.63 6.86 16.09
C LEU A 327 -23.92 5.36 16.24
N PRO A 328 -25.03 4.84 15.69
CA PRO A 328 -25.37 3.43 15.84
C PRO A 328 -24.32 2.51 15.18
N GLN A 329 -23.73 1.61 15.97
CA GLN A 329 -22.67 0.69 15.52
C GLN A 329 -23.26 -0.42 14.64
N GLY A 330 -23.31 -0.19 13.32
CA GLY A 330 -23.92 -1.11 12.36
C GLY A 330 -24.52 -0.44 11.13
N THR A 331 -24.63 0.88 11.15
CA THR A 331 -24.96 1.76 10.02
C THR A 331 -23.80 1.82 9.02
N LEU A 332 -24.12 2.14 7.77
CA LEU A 332 -23.13 2.40 6.71
C LEU A 332 -22.61 3.83 6.79
N LEU A 333 -23.49 4.77 7.12
CA LEU A 333 -23.17 6.19 7.16
C LEU A 333 -22.41 6.58 8.44
N GLY A 334 -22.64 5.88 9.56
CA GLY A 334 -22.01 6.17 10.85
C GLY A 334 -20.48 6.29 10.79
N PRO A 335 -19.75 5.30 10.23
CA PRO A 335 -18.30 5.42 10.08
C PRO A 335 -17.83 6.64 9.28
N LEU A 336 -18.59 7.05 8.25
CA LEU A 336 -18.28 8.22 7.44
C LEU A 336 -18.47 9.53 8.22
N ILE A 337 -19.59 9.63 8.95
CA ILE A 337 -19.84 10.76 9.86
C ILE A 337 -18.75 10.82 10.92
N PHE A 338 -18.31 9.67 11.45
CA PHE A 338 -17.28 9.62 12.47
C PHE A 338 -15.92 10.13 11.96
N ILE A 339 -15.49 9.71 10.76
CA ILE A 339 -14.21 10.23 10.22
C ILE A 339 -14.28 11.73 9.90
N ALA A 340 -15.45 12.25 9.50
CA ALA A 340 -15.68 13.69 9.35
C ALA A 340 -15.58 14.42 10.70
N TYR A 341 -16.19 13.85 11.74
CA TYR A 341 -16.20 14.38 13.10
C TYR A 341 -14.79 14.54 13.67
N ILE A 342 -13.97 13.51 13.54
CA ILE A 342 -12.60 13.48 14.10
C ILE A 342 -11.54 14.02 13.13
N ASN A 343 -11.94 14.52 11.96
CA ASN A 343 -11.01 14.95 10.91
C ASN A 343 -10.02 16.02 11.40
N GLY A 344 -10.50 16.95 12.24
CA GLY A 344 -9.69 18.05 12.78
C GLY A 344 -8.68 17.65 13.87
N ALA A 345 -8.83 16.48 14.49
CA ALA A 345 -7.97 16.05 15.60
C ALA A 345 -6.50 16.04 15.18
N ALA A 346 -5.63 16.80 15.87
CA ALA A 346 -4.20 16.89 15.58
C ALA A 346 -3.84 17.19 14.09
N ARG A 347 -4.73 17.85 13.33
CA ARG A 347 -4.49 18.17 11.91
C ARG A 347 -3.35 19.19 11.73
N ASN A 348 -3.17 20.07 12.71
CA ASN A 348 -2.16 21.12 12.71
C ASN A 348 -0.98 20.80 13.64
N ALA A 349 -0.86 19.55 14.10
CA ALA A 349 0.24 19.14 14.95
C ALA A 349 1.58 19.32 14.22
N VAL A 350 2.62 19.72 14.96
CA VAL A 350 3.99 19.74 14.43
C VAL A 350 4.48 18.31 14.25
N SER A 351 4.12 17.44 15.18
CA SER A 351 4.32 16.00 15.10
C SER A 351 3.55 15.38 13.93
N LYS A 352 4.12 14.35 13.31
CA LYS A 352 3.41 13.59 12.28
C LYS A 352 2.28 12.77 12.91
N GLN A 353 1.15 12.68 12.23
CA GLN A 353 -0.03 11.99 12.70
C GLN A 353 -0.47 10.84 11.79
N TRP A 354 -1.09 9.82 12.38
CA TRP A 354 -1.77 8.73 11.69
C TRP A 354 -3.09 8.41 12.38
N LYS A 355 -4.18 8.44 11.62
CA LYS A 355 -5.54 8.14 12.08
C LYS A 355 -6.02 6.83 11.48
N PHE A 356 -6.65 5.99 12.28
CA PHE A 356 -7.41 4.85 11.80
C PHE A 356 -8.72 4.78 12.58
N VAL A 357 -9.76 5.40 12.03
CA VAL A 357 -11.04 5.58 12.76
C VAL A 357 -10.78 6.33 14.07
N ASP A 358 -10.94 5.71 15.24
CA ASP A 358 -10.73 6.33 16.54
C ASP A 358 -9.27 6.28 17.04
N ASP A 359 -8.44 5.39 16.49
CA ASP A 359 -7.02 5.29 16.83
C ASP A 359 -6.26 6.48 16.21
N LEU A 360 -5.63 7.30 17.05
CA LEU A 360 -4.76 8.41 16.63
C LEU A 360 -3.36 8.25 17.24
N ASN A 361 -2.35 8.29 16.38
CA ASN A 361 -0.95 8.19 16.74
C ASN A 361 -0.20 9.46 16.34
N LEU A 362 0.64 9.99 17.23
CA LEU A 362 1.51 11.16 17.00
C LEU A 362 2.98 10.74 17.12
N LEU A 363 3.81 11.15 16.18
CA LEU A 363 5.24 10.89 16.17
C LEU A 363 6.01 12.21 16.12
N GLU A 364 6.77 12.46 17.18
CA GLU A 364 7.81 13.48 17.19
C GLU A 364 9.16 12.84 16.87
N VAL A 365 9.93 13.45 15.97
CA VAL A 365 11.31 13.09 15.66
C VAL A 365 12.22 14.23 16.04
N ARG A 366 13.16 13.99 16.98
CA ARG A 366 14.14 14.97 17.44
C ARG A 366 15.54 14.56 17.02
N HIS A 367 16.23 15.45 16.29
CA HIS A 367 17.64 15.31 15.95
C HIS A 367 18.33 16.69 16.02
N PRO A 368 19.38 16.88 16.84
CA PRO A 368 19.91 15.90 17.80
C PRO A 368 18.88 15.58 18.89
N ILE A 369 19.06 14.47 19.61
CA ILE A 369 18.17 14.02 20.69
C ILE A 369 17.96 15.08 21.79
N SER A 370 18.91 16.01 21.94
CA SER A 370 18.87 17.15 22.86
C SER A 370 17.96 18.30 22.42
N ALA A 371 17.46 18.30 21.18
CA ALA A 371 16.55 19.36 20.70
C ALA A 371 15.30 19.47 21.59
N PRO A 372 14.70 20.66 21.76
CA PRO A 372 13.49 20.81 22.58
C PRO A 372 12.33 19.97 22.04
N SER A 373 11.48 19.47 22.95
CA SER A 373 10.29 18.71 22.60
C SER A 373 9.08 19.63 22.45
N THR A 374 8.30 19.39 21.41
CA THR A 374 7.06 20.05 21.01
C THR A 374 5.83 19.16 21.19
N ILE A 375 6.00 17.84 21.32
CA ILE A 375 4.87 16.89 21.38
C ILE A 375 3.89 17.16 22.53
N GLN A 376 4.36 17.69 23.66
CA GLN A 376 3.44 18.06 24.75
C GLN A 376 2.49 19.20 24.34
N HIS A 377 2.95 20.14 23.51
CA HIS A 377 2.10 21.19 22.97
C HIS A 377 1.03 20.60 22.05
N ASP A 378 1.42 19.69 21.15
CA ASP A 378 0.47 18.98 20.27
C ASP A 378 -0.57 18.18 21.09
N LEU A 379 -0.18 17.59 22.23
CA LEU A 379 -1.10 16.89 23.13
C LEU A 379 -2.07 17.85 23.84
N THR A 380 -1.60 19.01 24.29
CA THR A 380 -2.44 20.05 24.89
C THR A 380 -3.46 20.59 23.88
N ASP A 381 -3.03 20.81 22.63
CA ASP A 381 -3.94 21.25 21.56
C ASP A 381 -4.97 20.17 21.23
N LEU A 382 -4.56 18.89 21.22
CA LEU A 382 -5.47 17.76 21.05
C LEU A 382 -6.48 17.66 22.21
N GLU A 383 -6.08 17.96 23.44
CA GLU A 383 -6.98 18.03 24.59
C GLU A 383 -8.03 19.13 24.44
N ASN A 384 -7.59 20.34 24.13
CA ASN A 384 -8.48 21.49 23.91
C ASN A 384 -9.47 21.19 22.77
N TRP A 385 -8.95 20.71 21.64
CA TRP A 385 -9.78 20.29 20.50
C TRP A 385 -10.78 19.18 20.89
N SER A 386 -10.36 18.22 21.72
CA SER A 386 -11.22 17.13 22.17
C SER A 386 -12.32 17.65 23.09
N TYR A 387 -12.01 18.61 23.97
CA TYR A 387 -13.00 19.26 24.83
C TYR A 387 -14.07 19.99 23.99
N ASP A 388 -13.66 20.82 23.03
CA ASP A 388 -14.55 21.56 22.14
C ASP A 388 -15.39 20.62 21.25
N SER A 389 -14.82 19.49 20.89
CA SER A 389 -15.48 18.46 20.08
C SER A 389 -16.25 17.44 20.93
N HIS A 390 -16.45 17.67 22.24
CA HIS A 390 -17.15 16.76 23.16
C HIS A 390 -16.61 15.31 23.17
N MET A 391 -15.33 15.13 22.85
CA MET A 391 -14.62 13.86 22.89
C MET A 391 -13.80 13.74 24.17
N LYS A 392 -13.73 12.53 24.73
CA LYS A 392 -13.00 12.28 25.98
C LYS A 392 -11.86 11.31 25.76
N LEU A 393 -10.62 11.82 25.81
CA LEU A 393 -9.43 10.98 25.84
C LEU A 393 -9.45 10.05 27.07
N HIS A 394 -8.83 8.88 26.94
CA HIS A 394 -8.68 7.90 28.02
C HIS A 394 -7.21 7.81 28.46
N PRO A 395 -6.74 8.67 29.39
CA PRO A 395 -5.32 8.75 29.76
C PRO A 395 -4.69 7.40 30.13
N GLY A 396 -5.40 6.55 30.88
CA GLY A 396 -4.91 5.20 31.24
C GLY A 396 -4.76 4.19 30.09
N LYS A 397 -5.20 4.53 28.88
CA LYS A 397 -5.01 3.74 27.66
C LYS A 397 -4.06 4.42 26.67
N CYS A 398 -3.88 5.73 26.80
CA CYS A 398 -2.86 6.45 26.07
C CYS A 398 -1.47 6.02 26.55
N LYS A 399 -0.53 5.83 25.63
CA LYS A 399 0.81 5.32 25.93
C LYS A 399 1.85 6.03 25.09
N VAL A 400 3.08 6.10 25.60
CA VAL A 400 4.24 6.61 24.86
C VAL A 400 5.30 5.54 24.69
N LEU A 401 5.87 5.46 23.48
CA LEU A 401 7.00 4.62 23.12
C LEU A 401 8.13 5.52 22.61
N HIS A 402 9.27 5.47 23.29
CA HIS A 402 10.48 6.17 22.87
C HIS A 402 11.44 5.19 22.18
N ILE A 403 11.93 5.56 21.00
CA ILE A 403 12.82 4.76 20.15
C ILE A 403 14.07 5.58 19.88
N TYR A 404 15.22 5.10 20.36
CA TYR A 404 16.53 5.70 20.15
C TYR A 404 17.63 4.65 20.33
N PHE A 405 18.79 4.85 19.69
CA PHE A 405 19.89 3.87 19.65
C PHE A 405 21.19 4.39 20.27
N SER A 406 21.11 5.36 21.19
CA SER A 406 22.26 5.86 21.94
C SER A 406 22.76 4.81 22.94
N LYS A 407 24.09 4.68 23.07
CA LYS A 407 24.71 3.86 24.12
C LYS A 407 24.50 4.45 25.52
N VAL A 408 24.37 5.78 25.60
CA VAL A 408 24.09 6.49 26.84
C VAL A 408 22.57 6.72 26.91
N PRO A 409 21.89 6.25 27.98
CA PRO A 409 20.47 6.53 28.19
C PRO A 409 20.21 8.03 28.18
N TYR A 410 19.16 8.45 27.47
CA TYR A 410 18.76 9.85 27.41
C TYR A 410 17.48 10.06 28.24
N PRO A 411 17.39 11.13 29.05
CA PRO A 411 16.19 11.44 29.82
C PRO A 411 15.02 11.78 28.89
N THR A 412 14.06 10.88 28.79
CA THR A 412 12.88 11.06 27.94
C THR A 412 11.89 12.06 28.54
N PRO A 413 11.14 12.83 27.71
CA PRO A 413 10.19 13.80 28.22
C PRO A 413 9.04 13.12 28.97
N SER A 414 8.65 13.67 30.13
CA SER A 414 7.42 13.29 30.83
C SER A 414 6.24 13.94 30.11
N LEU A 415 5.40 13.11 29.48
CA LEU A 415 4.22 13.56 28.72
C LEU A 415 2.96 13.35 29.55
N LYS A 416 2.04 14.30 29.49
CA LYS A 416 0.78 14.27 30.25
C LYS A 416 -0.40 14.43 29.32
N ILE A 417 -1.48 13.70 29.64
CA ILE A 417 -2.81 13.97 29.11
C ILE A 417 -3.81 14.17 30.26
N ASN A 418 -4.59 15.25 30.26
CA ASN A 418 -5.52 15.66 31.33
C ASN A 418 -4.82 15.70 32.70
N ASN A 419 -3.62 16.28 32.76
CA ASN A 419 -2.73 16.28 33.93
C ASN A 419 -2.29 14.89 34.44
N ILE A 420 -2.59 13.80 33.73
CA ILE A 420 -2.16 12.44 34.07
C ILE A 420 -0.96 12.07 33.21
N GLU A 421 0.13 11.63 33.84
CA GLU A 421 1.33 11.18 33.14
C GLU A 421 1.07 9.93 32.32
N LEU A 422 1.52 9.95 31.07
CA LEU A 422 1.36 8.84 30.15
C LEU A 422 2.31 7.70 30.49
N GLN A 423 1.80 6.47 30.43
CA GLN A 423 2.63 5.30 30.66
C GLN A 423 3.67 5.16 29.53
N GLN A 424 4.96 5.27 29.89
CA GLN A 424 6.06 4.90 29.01
C GLN A 424 6.17 3.37 28.93
N VAL A 425 6.15 2.85 27.71
CA VAL A 425 6.25 1.41 27.43
C VAL A 425 7.43 1.10 26.52
N LYS A 426 7.99 -0.11 26.67
CA LYS A 426 9.02 -0.64 25.75
C LYS A 426 8.44 -1.38 24.55
N VAL A 427 7.16 -1.74 24.62
CA VAL A 427 6.41 -2.45 23.57
C VAL A 427 5.02 -1.83 23.49
N MET A 428 4.63 -1.40 22.30
CA MET A 428 3.35 -0.77 22.02
C MET A 428 2.62 -1.56 20.93
N LYS A 429 1.33 -1.82 21.12
CA LYS A 429 0.50 -2.50 20.13
C LYS A 429 -0.27 -1.46 19.32
N ILE A 430 -0.02 -1.42 18.01
CA ILE A 430 -0.67 -0.50 17.07
C ILE A 430 -1.33 -1.34 15.99
N LEU A 431 -2.64 -1.18 15.80
CA LEU A 431 -3.42 -1.87 14.74
C LEU A 431 -3.15 -3.37 14.61
N GLY A 432 -2.89 -4.04 15.74
CA GLY A 432 -2.63 -5.49 15.81
C GLY A 432 -1.18 -5.93 15.73
N VAL A 433 -0.23 -5.02 15.49
CA VAL A 433 1.22 -5.29 15.45
C VAL A 433 1.89 -4.74 16.71
N PHE A 434 2.85 -5.47 17.27
CA PHE A 434 3.63 -5.03 18.42
C PHE A 434 4.95 -4.39 17.97
N LEU A 435 5.09 -3.08 18.18
CA LEU A 435 6.30 -2.32 17.94
C LEU A 435 7.13 -2.22 19.22
N GLN A 436 8.43 -2.43 19.14
CA GLN A 436 9.35 -2.39 20.28
C GLN A 436 10.28 -1.18 20.20
N HIS A 437 10.74 -0.69 21.35
CA HIS A 437 11.67 0.44 21.47
C HIS A 437 13.01 0.24 20.75
N ASP A 438 13.40 -1.02 20.53
CA ASP A 438 14.63 -1.45 19.86
C ASP A 438 14.39 -1.89 18.41
N LEU A 439 13.17 -1.69 17.90
CA LEU A 439 12.71 -2.11 16.56
C LEU A 439 12.87 -3.61 16.27
N ARG A 440 13.04 -4.44 17.31
CA ARG A 440 13.01 -5.90 17.19
C ARG A 440 11.56 -6.41 17.14
N TRP A 441 11.40 -7.65 16.66
CA TRP A 441 10.09 -8.26 16.42
C TRP A 441 9.78 -9.44 17.32
N ASN A 442 10.60 -9.71 18.34
CA ASN A 442 10.43 -10.85 19.25
C ASN A 442 9.04 -10.86 19.90
N SER A 443 8.61 -9.73 20.47
CA SER A 443 7.32 -9.60 21.15
C SER A 443 6.14 -9.82 20.21
N HIS A 444 6.26 -9.34 18.96
CA HIS A 444 5.24 -9.56 17.93
C HIS A 444 5.15 -11.03 17.54
N VAL A 445 6.30 -11.67 17.28
CA VAL A 445 6.38 -13.10 16.93
C VAL A 445 5.83 -13.96 18.05
N ASP A 446 6.15 -13.65 19.31
CA ASP A 446 5.62 -14.35 20.48
C ASP A 446 4.09 -14.28 20.54
N ALA A 447 3.54 -13.07 20.36
CA ALA A 447 2.10 -12.84 20.40
C ALA A 447 1.35 -13.60 19.29
N ILE A 448 1.82 -13.53 18.03
CA ILE A 448 1.16 -14.22 16.91
C ILE A 448 1.31 -15.74 17.01
N CYS A 449 2.46 -16.25 17.46
CA CYS A 449 2.69 -17.68 17.63
C CYS A 449 1.82 -18.25 18.76
N SER A 450 1.71 -17.53 19.88
CA SER A 450 0.87 -17.93 21.02
C SER A 450 -0.61 -17.96 20.62
N LYS A 451 -1.10 -16.88 20.01
CA LYS A 451 -2.48 -16.79 19.52
C LYS A 451 -2.82 -17.86 18.49
N SER A 452 -1.92 -18.14 17.55
CA SER A 452 -2.13 -19.17 16.54
C SER A 452 -2.05 -20.58 17.13
N SER A 453 -1.18 -20.81 18.11
CA SER A 453 -1.09 -22.08 18.83
C SER A 453 -2.37 -22.42 19.57
N GLN A 454 -3.03 -21.44 20.19
CA GLN A 454 -4.34 -21.64 20.82
C GLN A 454 -5.40 -22.08 19.79
N ARG A 455 -5.36 -21.50 18.59
CA ARG A 455 -6.29 -21.86 17.50
C ARG A 455 -6.09 -23.27 16.96
N LEU A 456 -4.90 -23.86 17.10
CA LEU A 456 -4.67 -25.25 16.70
C LEU A 456 -5.49 -26.27 17.52
N PHE A 457 -6.00 -25.89 18.71
CA PHE A 457 -6.88 -26.76 19.49
C PHE A 457 -8.15 -27.12 18.71
N LEU A 458 -8.75 -26.14 18.03
CA LEU A 458 -9.93 -26.38 17.19
C LEU A 458 -9.60 -27.38 16.08
N LEU A 459 -8.45 -27.22 15.42
CA LEU A 459 -8.00 -28.13 14.36
C LEU A 459 -7.85 -29.58 14.88
N ARG A 460 -7.31 -29.75 16.10
CA ARG A 460 -7.23 -31.07 16.75
C ARG A 460 -8.60 -31.67 17.02
N LYS A 461 -9.54 -30.85 17.51
CA LYS A 461 -10.92 -31.30 17.77
C LYS A 461 -11.61 -31.72 16.48
N LEU A 462 -11.49 -30.94 15.41
CA LEU A 462 -12.07 -31.29 14.11
C LEU A 462 -11.46 -32.58 13.54
N LYS A 463 -10.13 -32.77 13.64
CA LYS A 463 -9.50 -34.03 13.24
C LYS A 463 -10.04 -35.23 14.03
N HIS A 464 -10.27 -35.07 15.33
CA HIS A 464 -10.85 -36.11 16.17
C HIS A 464 -12.30 -36.46 15.76
N PHE A 465 -13.06 -35.49 15.25
CA PHE A 465 -14.38 -35.74 14.65
C PHE A 465 -14.33 -36.24 13.19
N HIS A 466 -13.17 -36.71 12.73
CA HIS A 466 -12.98 -37.29 11.39
C HIS A 466 -13.36 -36.37 10.23
N ILE A 467 -13.22 -35.05 10.41
CA ILE A 467 -13.42 -34.07 9.34
C ILE A 467 -12.39 -34.31 8.20
N PRO A 468 -12.80 -34.24 6.92
CA PRO A 468 -11.91 -34.45 5.78
C PRO A 468 -10.65 -33.57 5.79
N THR A 469 -9.55 -34.09 5.26
CA THR A 469 -8.25 -33.40 5.22
C THR A 469 -8.32 -32.05 4.50
N GLU A 470 -9.05 -31.97 3.39
CA GLU A 470 -9.27 -30.73 2.62
C GLU A 470 -9.96 -29.63 3.45
N ASP A 471 -10.97 -30.00 4.25
CA ASP A 471 -11.68 -29.09 5.14
C ASP A 471 -10.78 -28.61 6.28
N LEU A 472 -9.95 -29.52 6.83
CA LEU A 472 -8.97 -29.16 7.86
C LEU A 472 -7.90 -28.19 7.31
N VAL A 473 -7.43 -28.40 6.07
CA VAL A 473 -6.55 -27.45 5.37
C VAL A 473 -7.26 -26.11 5.21
N THR A 474 -8.53 -26.11 4.78
CA THR A 474 -9.33 -24.89 4.64
C THR A 474 -9.45 -24.14 5.96
N VAL A 475 -9.73 -24.84 7.08
CA VAL A 475 -9.75 -24.23 8.42
C VAL A 475 -8.39 -23.67 8.79
N TYR A 476 -7.30 -24.40 8.56
CA TYR A 476 -5.94 -23.88 8.82
C TYR A 476 -5.67 -22.59 8.03
N VAL A 477 -5.93 -22.61 6.73
CA VAL A 477 -5.68 -21.52 5.78
C VAL A 477 -6.52 -20.27 6.10
N THR A 478 -7.77 -20.45 6.55
CA THR A 478 -8.71 -19.34 6.77
C THR A 478 -8.75 -18.84 8.22
N TYR A 479 -8.40 -19.68 9.19
CA TYR A 479 -8.52 -19.35 10.62
C TYR A 479 -7.18 -19.20 11.35
N VAL A 480 -6.18 -20.02 11.03
CA VAL A 480 -4.89 -20.02 11.74
C VAL A 480 -3.86 -19.17 10.99
N ARG A 481 -3.60 -19.51 9.72
CA ARG A 481 -2.57 -18.87 8.88
C ARG A 481 -2.67 -17.34 8.80
N PRO A 482 -3.85 -16.71 8.69
CA PRO A 482 -3.93 -15.25 8.57
C PRO A 482 -3.38 -14.50 9.79
N VAL A 483 -3.38 -15.13 10.98
CA VAL A 483 -2.77 -14.53 12.19
C VAL A 483 -1.25 -14.46 12.06
N LEU A 484 -0.64 -15.45 11.39
CA LEU A 484 0.80 -15.56 11.19
C LEU A 484 1.28 -14.71 9.99
N GLU A 485 0.38 -14.26 9.12
CA GLU A 485 0.70 -13.51 7.91
C GLU A 485 0.28 -12.03 7.96
N TYR A 486 -0.61 -11.66 8.90
CA TYR A 486 -1.11 -10.29 9.01
C TYR A 486 0.02 -9.27 9.15
N ALA A 487 0.00 -8.25 8.28
CA ALA A 487 0.97 -7.17 8.24
C ALA A 487 2.44 -7.63 8.07
N ALA A 488 2.68 -8.81 7.47
CA ALA A 488 4.03 -9.35 7.25
C ALA A 488 4.96 -8.38 6.50
N THR A 489 4.40 -7.51 5.65
CA THR A 489 5.13 -6.45 4.95
C THR A 489 5.89 -5.48 5.86
N ILE A 490 5.51 -5.36 7.14
CA ILE A 490 6.16 -4.48 8.12
C ILE A 490 7.31 -5.20 8.84
N TRP A 491 7.09 -6.44 9.27
CA TRP A 491 7.99 -7.11 10.22
C TRP A 491 8.81 -8.26 9.62
N HIS A 492 8.45 -8.78 8.45
CA HIS A 492 9.09 -9.98 7.89
C HIS A 492 10.59 -9.77 7.61
N SER A 493 10.97 -8.63 7.01
CA SER A 493 12.36 -8.31 6.67
C SER A 493 13.24 -8.08 7.90
N GLY A 494 12.64 -7.76 9.05
CA GLY A 494 13.36 -7.59 10.31
C GLY A 494 13.48 -8.87 11.14
N LEU A 495 13.02 -10.01 10.64
CA LEU A 495 13.10 -11.27 11.37
C LEU A 495 14.48 -11.91 11.26
N THR A 496 15.00 -12.38 12.39
CA THR A 496 16.11 -13.33 12.39
C THR A 496 15.64 -14.71 11.92
N THR A 497 16.57 -15.55 11.47
CA THR A 497 16.31 -16.96 11.12
C THR A 497 15.59 -17.70 12.24
N THR A 498 16.01 -17.47 13.49
CA THR A 498 15.37 -18.05 14.68
C THR A 498 13.91 -17.65 14.81
N LEU A 499 13.60 -16.35 14.64
CA LEU A 499 12.22 -15.87 14.71
C LEU A 499 11.36 -16.40 13.54
N SER A 500 11.90 -16.41 12.32
CA SER A 500 11.21 -16.98 11.14
C SER A 500 10.87 -18.45 11.37
N ASN A 501 11.82 -19.23 11.90
CA ASN A 501 11.63 -20.65 12.23
C ASN A 501 10.59 -20.87 13.33
N ARG A 502 10.44 -19.95 14.30
CA ARG A 502 9.40 -20.05 15.34
C ARG A 502 8.00 -19.92 14.74
N ILE A 503 7.81 -19.03 13.77
CA ILE A 503 6.55 -18.93 13.02
C ILE A 503 6.32 -20.22 12.22
N GLU A 504 7.36 -20.72 11.54
CA GLU A 504 7.29 -21.96 10.74
C GLU A 504 6.89 -23.19 11.58
N LYS A 505 7.35 -23.26 12.84
CA LYS A 505 6.97 -24.33 13.78
C LYS A 505 5.46 -24.42 14.01
N VAL A 506 4.70 -23.33 13.87
CA VAL A 506 3.24 -23.36 13.99
C VAL A 506 2.62 -24.12 12.80
N GLN A 507 3.08 -23.86 11.57
CA GLN A 507 2.63 -24.63 10.39
C GLN A 507 3.05 -26.10 10.49
N ARG A 508 4.29 -26.39 10.92
CA ARG A 508 4.76 -27.77 11.15
C ARG A 508 3.83 -28.54 12.10
N ARG A 509 3.38 -27.90 13.18
CA ARG A 509 2.41 -28.49 14.11
C ARG A 509 1.04 -28.66 13.48
N ALA A 510 0.58 -27.68 12.70
CA ALA A 510 -0.71 -27.75 12.00
C ALA A 510 -0.75 -28.91 11.01
N VAL A 511 0.22 -29.02 10.10
CA VAL A 511 0.24 -30.09 9.09
C VAL A 511 0.36 -31.48 9.72
N ARG A 512 1.11 -31.61 10.83
CA ARG A 512 1.17 -32.87 11.59
C ARG A 512 -0.20 -33.26 12.17
N ILE A 513 -0.97 -32.29 12.66
CA ILE A 513 -2.34 -32.56 13.15
C ILE A 513 -3.23 -33.01 12.00
N ILE A 514 -3.13 -32.36 10.83
CA ILE A 514 -3.97 -32.63 9.66
C ILE A 514 -3.68 -34.04 9.10
N MET A 515 -2.40 -34.35 8.88
CA MET A 515 -1.95 -35.63 8.31
C MET A 515 -2.12 -36.79 9.31
N GLY A 516 -1.94 -36.56 10.61
CA GLY A 516 -2.04 -37.62 11.62
C GLY A 516 -1.01 -38.73 11.36
N ALA A 517 -1.49 -39.96 11.17
CA ALA A 517 -0.65 -41.14 10.91
C ALA A 517 0.11 -41.04 9.56
N ASP A 518 -0.41 -40.29 8.59
CA ASP A 518 0.20 -40.14 7.26
C ASP A 518 1.36 -39.14 7.25
N TYR A 519 1.66 -38.50 8.39
CA TYR A 519 2.76 -37.54 8.50
C TYR A 519 4.13 -38.23 8.45
N ARG A 520 4.90 -37.97 7.39
CA ARG A 520 6.29 -38.44 7.26
C ARG A 520 7.30 -37.33 7.54
N SER A 521 7.33 -36.33 6.65
CA SER A 521 8.18 -35.14 6.78
C SER A 521 7.37 -33.87 6.59
N TYR A 522 7.94 -32.73 6.98
CA TYR A 522 7.29 -31.44 6.78
C TYR A 522 7.16 -31.07 5.31
N THR A 523 8.21 -31.34 4.53
CA THR A 523 8.27 -31.00 3.11
C THR A 523 7.22 -31.80 2.33
N ASP A 524 7.15 -33.12 2.58
CA ASP A 524 6.20 -34.01 1.89
C ASP A 524 4.76 -33.66 2.27
N ALA A 525 4.49 -33.38 3.56
CA ALA A 525 3.17 -32.96 4.01
C ALA A 525 2.75 -31.63 3.36
N CYS A 526 3.67 -30.68 3.21
CA CYS A 526 3.39 -29.42 2.52
C CYS A 526 3.06 -29.63 1.04
N VAL A 527 3.81 -30.48 0.33
CA VAL A 527 3.54 -30.82 -1.07
C VAL A 527 2.18 -31.51 -1.20
N HIS A 528 1.93 -32.54 -0.40
CA HIS A 528 0.68 -33.30 -0.44
C HIS A 528 -0.56 -32.46 -0.12
N LEU A 529 -0.45 -31.53 0.84
CA LEU A 529 -1.55 -30.64 1.22
C LEU A 529 -1.67 -29.37 0.36
N GLY A 530 -0.80 -29.18 -0.64
CA GLY A 530 -0.77 -27.96 -1.45
C GLY A 530 -0.44 -26.70 -0.65
N LEU A 531 0.35 -26.82 0.42
CA LEU A 531 0.69 -25.73 1.33
C LEU A 531 2.14 -25.27 1.12
N PRO A 532 2.39 -24.04 0.64
CA PRO A 532 3.74 -23.48 0.66
C PRO A 532 4.21 -23.22 2.11
N SER A 533 5.53 -23.16 2.31
CA SER A 533 6.10 -22.77 3.60
C SER A 533 5.64 -21.36 4.00
N LEU A 534 5.50 -21.09 5.31
CA LEU A 534 5.08 -19.75 5.73
C LEU A 534 6.17 -18.71 5.42
N GLN A 535 7.44 -19.09 5.43
CA GLN A 535 8.52 -18.21 4.98
C GLN A 535 8.31 -17.78 3.51
N THR A 536 8.12 -18.73 2.61
CA THR A 536 7.86 -18.44 1.18
C THR A 536 6.63 -17.55 1.02
N ARG A 537 5.57 -17.82 1.78
CA ARG A 537 4.37 -16.99 1.81
C ARG A 537 4.66 -15.56 2.24
N ARG A 538 5.37 -15.35 3.34
CA ARG A 538 5.70 -14.00 3.82
C ARG A 538 6.61 -13.24 2.87
N LEU A 539 7.54 -13.92 2.20
CA LEU A 539 8.35 -13.32 1.14
C LEU A 539 7.48 -12.82 -0.02
N GLN A 540 6.58 -13.68 -0.52
CA GLN A 540 5.60 -13.32 -1.56
C GLN A 540 4.68 -12.17 -1.12
N LEU A 541 4.35 -12.10 0.18
CA LEU A 541 3.51 -11.04 0.74
C LEU A 541 4.21 -9.67 0.82
N GLY A 542 5.55 -9.64 0.85
CA GLY A 542 6.36 -8.42 1.02
C GLY A 542 6.91 -7.84 -0.28
N ASN A 543 7.31 -8.69 -1.21
CA ASN A 543 8.26 -8.33 -2.26
C ASN A 543 7.67 -7.80 -3.56
N LYS A 544 6.34 -7.63 -3.66
CA LYS A 544 5.66 -7.18 -4.88
C LYS A 544 5.18 -5.74 -4.79
N GLY A 545 5.25 -5.03 -5.91
CA GLY A 545 4.85 -3.64 -6.02
C GLY A 545 5.69 -2.85 -7.01
N ALA A 546 5.85 -1.55 -6.72
CA ALA A 546 6.53 -0.60 -7.57
C ALA A 546 7.27 0.47 -6.78
N VAL A 547 8.38 0.94 -7.34
CA VAL A 547 9.04 2.20 -6.98
C VAL A 547 9.14 3.06 -8.22
N THR A 548 8.96 4.36 -8.07
CA THR A 548 8.90 5.28 -9.20
C THR A 548 9.68 6.54 -8.91
N VAL A 549 10.45 6.98 -9.89
CA VAL A 549 11.13 8.27 -9.91
C VAL A 549 10.55 9.09 -11.06
N ARG A 550 10.06 10.28 -10.75
CA ARG A 550 9.66 11.28 -11.76
C ARG A 550 10.57 12.48 -11.70
N MET A 551 10.76 13.15 -12.83
CA MET A 551 11.55 14.37 -12.95
C MET A 551 11.10 15.19 -14.16
N ASP A 552 11.42 16.48 -14.18
CA ASP A 552 11.31 17.31 -15.38
C ASP A 552 12.69 17.48 -15.98
N LEU A 553 12.89 16.92 -17.17
CA LEU A 553 14.11 16.94 -17.96
C LEU A 553 13.98 18.02 -19.03
N TYR A 554 14.75 19.11 -18.91
CA TYR A 554 14.65 20.28 -19.80
C TYR A 554 13.23 20.87 -19.89
N GLY A 555 12.40 20.65 -18.85
CA GLY A 555 10.98 21.07 -18.82
C GLY A 555 10.00 20.02 -19.35
N THR A 556 10.49 18.88 -19.85
CA THR A 556 9.67 17.73 -20.27
C THR A 556 9.55 16.73 -19.14
N SER A 557 8.33 16.31 -18.80
CA SER A 557 8.08 15.42 -17.66
C SER A 557 8.37 13.96 -18.01
N VAL A 558 9.25 13.32 -17.24
CA VAL A 558 9.66 11.92 -17.40
C VAL A 558 9.32 11.14 -16.13
N CYS A 559 8.69 9.97 -16.27
CA CYS A 559 8.36 9.06 -15.19
C CYS A 559 8.99 7.68 -15.44
N ILE A 560 9.73 7.16 -14.47
CA ILE A 560 10.40 5.86 -14.54
C ILE A 560 9.86 4.99 -13.40
N THR A 561 9.10 3.95 -13.74
CA THR A 561 8.47 3.04 -12.78
C THR A 561 9.17 1.69 -12.85
N ASN A 562 9.74 1.21 -11.74
CA ASN A 562 10.30 -0.13 -11.61
C ASN A 562 9.38 -1.03 -10.78
N THR A 563 9.07 -2.22 -11.27
CA THR A 563 8.07 -3.11 -10.64
C THR A 563 8.55 -4.54 -10.42
N HIS A 564 7.86 -5.22 -9.51
CA HIS A 564 7.93 -6.65 -9.30
C HIS A 564 6.50 -7.14 -9.08
N LEU A 565 5.88 -7.72 -10.11
CA LEU A 565 4.48 -8.16 -10.06
C LEU A 565 4.37 -9.63 -9.63
N ALA A 566 3.16 -10.09 -9.31
CA ALA A 566 2.87 -11.40 -8.76
C ALA A 566 3.47 -12.54 -9.60
N ALA A 567 4.16 -13.45 -8.92
CA ALA A 567 4.78 -14.62 -9.53
C ALA A 567 3.77 -15.77 -9.72
N HIS A 568 4.22 -16.81 -10.45
CA HIS A 568 3.47 -18.02 -10.85
C HIS A 568 2.52 -17.83 -12.03
N LEU A 569 2.30 -18.91 -12.79
CA LEU A 569 1.60 -18.93 -14.08
C LEU A 569 0.14 -18.46 -13.96
N GLU A 570 -0.56 -18.94 -12.94
CA GLU A 570 -2.01 -18.77 -12.74
C GLU A 570 -2.40 -17.37 -12.25
N GLN A 571 -1.42 -16.53 -11.92
CA GLN A 571 -1.63 -15.23 -11.27
C GLN A 571 -1.78 -14.07 -12.26
N ASN A 572 -2.16 -14.32 -13.52
CA ASN A 572 -2.32 -13.28 -14.54
C ASN A 572 -3.28 -12.17 -14.09
N HIS A 573 -4.46 -12.56 -13.60
CA HIS A 573 -5.46 -11.63 -13.08
C HIS A 573 -4.95 -10.79 -11.90
N ILE A 574 -4.08 -11.34 -11.04
CA ILE A 574 -3.46 -10.59 -9.95
C ILE A 574 -2.49 -9.56 -10.51
N ARG A 575 -1.61 -9.93 -11.45
CA ARG A 575 -0.65 -8.96 -12.06
C ARG A 575 -1.37 -7.77 -12.68
N ILE A 576 -2.49 -8.01 -13.36
CA ILE A 576 -3.36 -6.95 -13.90
C ILE A 576 -3.91 -6.06 -12.77
N GLN A 577 -4.40 -6.64 -11.67
CA GLN A 577 -4.87 -5.86 -10.52
C GLN A 577 -3.76 -5.04 -9.86
N GLU A 578 -2.56 -5.60 -9.72
CA GLU A 578 -1.41 -4.91 -9.15
C GLU A 578 -0.98 -3.71 -10.01
N PHE A 579 -0.97 -3.87 -11.34
CA PHE A 579 -0.75 -2.77 -12.28
C PHE A 579 -1.72 -1.61 -12.00
N HIS A 580 -3.03 -1.88 -11.95
CA HIS A 580 -4.04 -0.84 -11.67
C HIS A 580 -3.87 -0.22 -10.28
N ALA A 581 -3.52 -1.02 -9.26
CA ALA A 581 -3.28 -0.52 -7.92
C ALA A 581 -2.08 0.45 -7.87
N ILE A 582 -1.00 0.18 -8.61
CA ILE A 582 0.14 1.08 -8.75
C ILE A 582 -0.29 2.39 -9.41
N MET A 583 -1.05 2.30 -10.50
CA MET A 583 -1.57 3.46 -11.22
C MET A 583 -2.48 4.35 -10.38
N GLU A 584 -3.30 3.75 -9.51
CA GLU A 584 -4.21 4.47 -8.62
C GLU A 584 -3.48 5.07 -7.41
N ALA A 585 -2.52 4.35 -6.84
CA ALA A 585 -1.86 4.76 -5.59
C ALA A 585 -0.79 5.84 -5.79
N GLN A 586 -0.02 5.80 -6.88
CA GLN A 586 1.11 6.69 -7.04
C GLN A 586 0.71 8.08 -7.53
N ARG A 587 1.07 9.09 -6.74
CA ARG A 587 0.76 10.50 -6.96
C ARG A 587 1.98 11.35 -6.63
N PHE A 588 2.11 12.48 -7.31
CA PHE A 588 3.19 13.45 -7.17
C PHE A 588 2.61 14.86 -6.95
N PRO A 589 2.07 15.15 -5.76
CA PRO A 589 1.41 16.42 -5.48
C PRO A 589 2.32 17.62 -5.76
N GLY A 590 1.79 18.68 -6.36
CA GLY A 590 2.54 19.90 -6.67
C GLY A 590 3.48 19.79 -7.88
N CYS A 591 3.34 18.76 -8.71
CA CYS A 591 3.98 18.67 -10.03
C CYS A 591 2.94 18.86 -11.13
N LYS A 592 3.34 19.38 -12.30
CA LYS A 592 2.45 19.55 -13.47
C LYS A 592 1.84 18.22 -13.92
N ALA A 593 2.65 17.16 -13.94
CA ALA A 593 2.19 15.79 -14.06
C ALA A 593 2.11 15.17 -12.66
N GLY A 594 0.91 15.18 -12.07
CA GLY A 594 0.64 14.75 -10.70
C GLY A 594 0.37 13.25 -10.58
N ILE A 595 0.07 12.56 -11.69
CA ILE A 595 -0.10 11.09 -11.74
C ILE A 595 0.74 10.50 -12.87
N ILE A 596 0.99 9.18 -12.86
CA ILE A 596 1.87 8.51 -13.85
C ILE A 596 1.44 8.84 -15.29
N MET A 597 0.15 8.70 -15.61
CA MET A 597 -0.40 8.89 -16.97
C MET A 597 -0.33 10.32 -17.51
N GLU A 598 -0.10 11.31 -16.66
CA GLU A 598 0.02 12.70 -17.08
C GLU A 598 1.43 13.04 -17.56
N HIS A 599 2.44 12.18 -17.40
CA HIS A 599 3.80 12.49 -17.82
C HIS A 599 3.94 12.47 -19.35
N ASP A 600 4.86 13.28 -19.88
CA ASP A 600 5.15 13.35 -21.32
C ASP A 600 5.78 12.05 -21.80
N PHE A 601 6.78 11.56 -21.05
CA PHE A 601 7.40 10.25 -21.25
C PHE A 601 7.22 9.37 -20.01
N ILE A 602 6.73 8.16 -20.22
CA ILE A 602 6.59 7.13 -19.19
C ILE A 602 7.44 5.94 -19.61
N PHE A 603 8.32 5.48 -18.74
CA PHE A 603 9.06 4.24 -18.88
C PHE A 603 8.68 3.30 -17.75
N TRP A 604 8.26 2.09 -18.10
CA TRP A 604 7.88 1.05 -17.17
C TRP A 604 8.82 -0.13 -17.32
N ILE A 605 9.59 -0.40 -16.28
CA ILE A 605 10.58 -1.45 -16.23
C ILE A 605 10.29 -2.41 -15.07
N GLY A 606 10.91 -3.57 -15.08
CA GLY A 606 10.85 -4.49 -13.95
C GLY A 606 10.53 -5.93 -14.34
N ASP A 607 10.46 -6.76 -13.32
CA ASP A 607 9.95 -8.13 -13.41
C ASP A 607 8.42 -8.10 -13.36
N LEU A 608 7.81 -8.00 -14.54
CA LEU A 608 6.36 -7.97 -14.73
C LEU A 608 5.72 -9.34 -14.52
N ASN A 609 6.53 -10.41 -14.48
CA ASN A 609 6.12 -11.77 -14.23
C ASN A 609 5.03 -12.36 -15.15
N PHE A 610 4.71 -11.75 -16.30
CA PHE A 610 3.84 -12.37 -17.30
C PHE A 610 4.49 -13.65 -17.86
N ARG A 611 3.67 -14.64 -18.18
CA ARG A 611 4.10 -16.00 -18.57
C ARG A 611 3.53 -16.39 -19.92
N LEU A 612 4.08 -17.46 -20.50
CA LEU A 612 3.57 -18.07 -21.73
C LEU A 612 2.45 -19.06 -21.39
N ASP A 613 1.23 -18.78 -21.89
CA ASP A 613 0.01 -19.56 -21.64
C ASP A 613 -1.04 -19.28 -22.73
N PRO A 614 -1.76 -20.28 -23.28
CA PRO A 614 -1.59 -21.71 -23.09
C PRO A 614 -0.59 -22.32 -24.08
N ILE A 615 0.55 -22.82 -23.61
CA ILE A 615 1.52 -23.55 -24.45
C ILE A 615 2.29 -24.59 -23.62
N GLU A 616 2.48 -25.80 -24.15
CA GLU A 616 3.20 -26.88 -23.45
C GLU A 616 4.72 -26.67 -23.41
N TYR A 617 5.37 -27.25 -22.39
CA TYR A 617 6.80 -27.05 -22.15
C TYR A 617 7.66 -27.50 -23.35
N GLU A 618 7.39 -28.67 -23.93
CA GLU A 618 8.16 -29.15 -25.10
C GLU A 618 8.03 -28.20 -26.28
N ALA A 619 6.82 -27.68 -26.54
CA ALA A 619 6.58 -26.72 -27.60
C ALA A 619 7.33 -25.40 -27.35
N VAL A 620 7.41 -24.94 -26.09
CA VAL A 620 8.23 -23.77 -25.74
C VAL A 620 9.70 -24.02 -26.09
N MET A 621 10.25 -25.16 -25.67
CA MET A 621 11.65 -25.51 -25.91
C MET A 621 11.97 -25.65 -27.41
N THR A 622 11.09 -26.28 -28.19
CA THR A 622 11.26 -26.39 -29.65
C THR A 622 11.29 -25.02 -30.31
N ASN A 623 10.37 -24.12 -29.98
CA ASN A 623 10.37 -22.78 -30.57
C ASN A 623 11.57 -21.94 -30.12
N ILE A 624 12.10 -22.15 -28.90
CA ILE A 624 13.36 -21.51 -28.47
C ILE A 624 14.53 -22.04 -29.29
N ALA A 625 14.63 -23.36 -29.49
CA ALA A 625 15.70 -23.98 -30.26
C ALA A 625 15.69 -23.54 -31.74
N ASP A 626 14.50 -23.33 -32.31
CA ASP A 626 14.32 -22.86 -33.68
C ASP A 626 14.35 -21.32 -33.79
N GLU A 627 14.65 -20.59 -32.70
CA GLU A 627 14.64 -19.12 -32.62
C GLU A 627 13.30 -18.47 -33.06
N ARG A 628 12.19 -19.19 -32.93
CA ARG A 628 10.83 -18.75 -33.29
C ARG A 628 10.18 -17.91 -32.18
N PHE A 629 10.87 -16.87 -31.71
CA PHE A 629 10.42 -16.05 -30.57
C PHE A 629 9.11 -15.31 -30.84
N GLN A 630 8.91 -14.79 -32.05
CA GLN A 630 7.67 -14.08 -32.40
C GLN A 630 6.43 -14.98 -32.29
N LYS A 631 6.57 -16.26 -32.63
CA LYS A 631 5.50 -17.25 -32.47
C LYS A 631 5.21 -17.53 -30.99
N LEU A 632 6.24 -17.57 -30.14
CA LEU A 632 6.06 -17.74 -28.69
C LEU A 632 5.33 -16.55 -28.06
N LEU A 633 5.56 -15.33 -28.56
CA LEU A 633 4.90 -14.13 -28.06
C LEU A 633 3.40 -14.09 -28.33
N GLU A 634 2.88 -14.93 -29.24
CA GLU A 634 1.43 -15.10 -29.41
C GLU A 634 0.74 -15.66 -28.15
N PHE A 635 1.51 -16.41 -27.34
CA PHE A 635 1.08 -17.00 -26.06
C PHE A 635 1.51 -16.15 -24.85
N ASP A 636 2.07 -14.96 -25.05
CA ASP A 636 2.55 -14.12 -23.95
C ASP A 636 1.40 -13.33 -23.31
N GLN A 637 1.16 -13.59 -22.01
CA GLN A 637 0.07 -12.99 -21.26
C GLN A 637 0.14 -11.44 -21.21
N LEU A 638 1.32 -10.81 -21.33
CA LEU A 638 1.41 -9.35 -21.40
C LEU A 638 0.88 -8.84 -22.75
N LYS A 639 1.28 -9.49 -23.86
CA LYS A 639 0.79 -9.12 -25.20
C LYS A 639 -0.72 -9.29 -25.30
N GLU A 640 -1.26 -10.36 -24.74
CA GLU A 640 -2.71 -10.56 -24.62
C GLU A 640 -3.36 -9.45 -23.78
N ALA A 641 -2.86 -9.16 -22.58
CA ALA A 641 -3.41 -8.12 -21.71
C ALA A 641 -3.38 -6.72 -22.36
N GLN A 642 -2.36 -6.42 -23.18
CA GLN A 642 -2.30 -5.17 -23.95
C GLN A 642 -3.36 -5.13 -25.07
N ARG A 643 -3.48 -6.22 -25.84
CA ARG A 643 -4.44 -6.35 -26.94
C ARG A 643 -5.90 -6.27 -26.46
N GLU A 644 -6.20 -6.86 -25.31
CA GLU A 644 -7.52 -6.83 -24.69
C GLU A 644 -7.77 -5.55 -23.86
N GLY A 645 -6.77 -4.68 -23.73
CA GLY A 645 -6.88 -3.44 -22.95
C GLY A 645 -6.99 -3.64 -21.44
N LEU A 646 -6.63 -4.83 -20.92
CA LEU A 646 -6.72 -5.17 -19.50
C LEU A 646 -5.61 -4.53 -18.67
N ALA A 647 -4.39 -4.44 -19.20
CA ALA A 647 -3.24 -3.80 -18.57
C ALA A 647 -2.28 -3.26 -19.63
N PHE A 648 -1.49 -2.23 -19.28
CA PHE A 648 -0.48 -1.64 -20.18
C PHE A 648 -1.01 -1.19 -21.56
N SER A 649 -2.31 -0.87 -21.66
CA SER A 649 -2.90 -0.33 -22.88
C SER A 649 -2.24 1.00 -23.27
N GLY A 650 -1.85 1.11 -24.55
CA GLY A 650 -1.14 2.26 -25.10
C GLY A 650 0.35 2.36 -24.70
N PHE A 651 0.91 1.34 -24.05
CA PHE A 651 2.36 1.21 -23.90
C PHE A 651 2.95 0.45 -25.10
N SER A 652 4.09 0.94 -25.59
CA SER A 652 4.90 0.32 -26.62
C SER A 652 6.01 -0.53 -26.01
N GLU A 653 6.43 -1.55 -26.76
CA GLU A 653 7.57 -2.40 -26.45
C GLU A 653 8.38 -2.63 -27.72
N GLY A 654 9.70 -2.74 -27.58
CA GLY A 654 10.58 -3.10 -28.68
C GLY A 654 10.34 -4.52 -29.16
N THR A 655 10.71 -4.79 -30.42
CA THR A 655 10.70 -6.16 -30.94
C THR A 655 11.69 -7.01 -30.15
N ILE A 656 11.20 -8.08 -29.52
CA ILE A 656 12.04 -9.03 -28.80
C ILE A 656 12.72 -9.96 -29.81
N THR A 657 14.04 -9.89 -29.86
CA THR A 657 14.91 -10.71 -30.73
C THR A 657 15.86 -11.61 -29.94
N PHE A 658 15.69 -11.68 -28.63
CA PHE A 658 16.52 -12.46 -27.71
C PHE A 658 15.71 -13.56 -27.02
N GLN A 659 16.40 -14.64 -26.65
CA GLN A 659 15.80 -15.78 -25.96
C GLN A 659 15.10 -15.39 -24.63
N PRO A 660 14.14 -16.19 -24.13
CA PRO A 660 13.56 -15.99 -22.82
C PRO A 660 14.60 -15.79 -21.71
N THR A 661 14.32 -14.86 -20.80
CA THR A 661 15.29 -14.45 -19.75
C THR A 661 15.04 -15.11 -18.41
N TYR A 662 14.06 -16.00 -18.32
CA TYR A 662 13.66 -16.79 -17.16
C TYR A 662 13.19 -18.16 -17.65
N LYS A 663 13.28 -19.26 -16.89
CA LYS A 663 13.99 -19.45 -15.62
C LYS A 663 15.24 -20.27 -15.87
N PHE A 664 16.42 -19.75 -15.51
CA PHE A 664 17.67 -20.48 -15.61
C PHE A 664 18.03 -21.22 -14.31
N ASP A 665 18.82 -22.28 -14.41
CA ASP A 665 19.54 -22.80 -13.26
C ASP A 665 20.66 -21.82 -12.88
N LYS A 666 20.70 -21.40 -11.61
CA LYS A 666 21.63 -20.38 -11.12
C LYS A 666 23.09 -20.75 -11.47
N GLY A 667 23.83 -19.78 -12.01
CA GLY A 667 25.21 -19.98 -12.47
C GLY A 667 25.33 -20.49 -13.91
N THR A 668 24.23 -20.80 -14.59
CA THR A 668 24.22 -21.39 -15.93
C THR A 668 23.34 -20.59 -16.90
N THR A 669 23.31 -21.01 -18.17
CA THR A 669 22.34 -20.57 -19.19
C THR A 669 21.36 -21.68 -19.55
N VAL A 670 21.32 -22.75 -18.75
CA VAL A 670 20.41 -23.89 -18.92
C VAL A 670 19.09 -23.54 -18.25
N TYR A 671 17.98 -23.80 -18.92
CA TYR A 671 16.65 -23.56 -18.36
C TYR A 671 16.30 -24.62 -17.30
N ASP A 672 15.45 -24.25 -16.34
CA ASP A 672 15.05 -24.99 -15.14
C ASP A 672 15.04 -26.52 -15.30
N THR A 673 16.06 -27.20 -14.77
CA THR A 673 16.20 -28.66 -14.77
C THR A 673 15.53 -29.33 -13.57
N SER A 674 14.90 -28.56 -12.68
CA SER A 674 14.20 -29.11 -11.52
C SER A 674 12.95 -29.90 -11.94
N GLU A 675 12.43 -30.73 -11.03
CA GLU A 675 11.18 -31.48 -11.21
C GLU A 675 9.96 -30.59 -11.57
N LYS A 676 10.05 -29.28 -11.33
CA LYS A 676 8.98 -28.33 -11.64
C LYS A 676 8.97 -27.87 -13.09
N GLN A 677 10.09 -28.02 -13.81
CA GLN A 677 10.28 -27.67 -15.22
C GLN A 677 9.53 -26.38 -15.61
N ARG A 678 9.86 -25.26 -14.97
CA ARG A 678 9.14 -24.01 -15.26
C ARG A 678 9.40 -23.59 -16.70
N LYS A 679 8.32 -23.37 -17.44
CA LYS A 679 8.34 -22.85 -18.81
C LYS A 679 9.18 -21.57 -18.89
N PRO A 680 10.16 -21.49 -19.79
CA PRO A 680 10.88 -20.25 -20.02
C PRO A 680 9.96 -19.10 -20.46
N GLY A 681 10.28 -17.86 -20.10
CA GLY A 681 9.51 -16.67 -20.51
C GLY A 681 10.25 -15.34 -20.35
N TRP A 682 9.71 -14.27 -20.94
CA TRP A 682 10.22 -12.90 -20.82
C TRP A 682 9.53 -12.17 -19.67
N CYS A 683 10.11 -12.30 -18.48
CA CYS A 683 9.53 -11.78 -17.23
C CYS A 683 9.94 -10.32 -16.98
N ASP A 684 11.23 -10.03 -17.19
CA ASP A 684 11.81 -8.70 -17.17
C ASP A 684 11.51 -7.96 -18.47
N ARG A 685 10.83 -6.80 -18.40
CA ARG A 685 10.36 -6.07 -19.59
C ARG A 685 10.65 -4.58 -19.48
N ILE A 686 10.83 -3.92 -20.63
CA ILE A 686 10.99 -2.46 -20.73
C ILE A 686 9.94 -1.93 -21.70
N LEU A 687 8.95 -1.23 -21.16
CA LEU A 687 7.85 -0.61 -21.90
C LEU A 687 7.96 0.91 -21.84
N TRP A 688 7.42 1.60 -22.83
CA TRP A 688 7.32 3.07 -22.79
C TRP A 688 5.99 3.57 -23.32
N ARG A 689 5.63 4.80 -22.96
CA ARG A 689 4.46 5.50 -23.46
C ARG A 689 4.74 6.99 -23.56
N THR A 690 4.23 7.61 -24.62
CA THR A 690 4.18 9.07 -24.77
C THR A 690 2.79 9.60 -24.47
N ARG A 691 2.69 10.86 -24.05
CA ARG A 691 1.40 11.50 -23.83
C ARG A 691 0.63 11.61 -25.17
N PRO A 692 -0.63 11.13 -25.24
CA PRO A 692 -1.45 11.30 -26.45
C PRO A 692 -1.62 12.78 -26.80
N GLY A 693 -1.51 13.10 -28.09
CA GLY A 693 -1.69 14.47 -28.60
C GLY A 693 -0.52 15.43 -28.38
N ALA A 694 0.59 14.97 -27.79
CA ALA A 694 1.82 15.76 -27.71
C ALA A 694 2.77 15.38 -28.85
N GLU A 695 3.40 16.36 -29.49
CA GLU A 695 4.46 16.15 -30.51
C GLU A 695 5.77 15.73 -29.82
N LEU A 696 5.81 14.48 -29.36
CA LEU A 696 6.93 13.90 -28.63
C LEU A 696 7.61 12.83 -29.48
N SER A 697 8.92 12.94 -29.65
CA SER A 697 9.73 11.95 -30.37
C SER A 697 10.52 11.08 -29.39
N VAL A 698 10.27 9.77 -29.45
CA VAL A 698 11.03 8.73 -28.75
C VAL A 698 11.49 7.70 -29.78
N ARG A 699 12.80 7.41 -29.79
CA ARG A 699 13.39 6.37 -30.64
C ARG A 699 14.11 5.36 -29.77
N GLN A 700 13.71 4.10 -29.84
CA GLN A 700 14.46 2.99 -29.26
C GLN A 700 15.60 2.60 -30.21
N HIS A 701 16.81 2.43 -29.68
CA HIS A 701 17.98 2.02 -30.46
C HIS A 701 18.36 0.56 -30.24
N SER A 702 18.16 0.05 -29.02
CA SER A 702 18.45 -1.33 -28.68
C SER A 702 17.44 -1.89 -27.68
N TYR A 703 17.18 -3.19 -27.76
CA TYR A 703 16.43 -3.96 -26.77
C TYR A 703 16.96 -5.38 -26.73
N THR A 704 17.68 -5.74 -25.67
CA THR A 704 18.40 -7.02 -25.59
C THR A 704 18.53 -7.52 -24.15
N SER A 705 19.00 -8.76 -23.99
CA SER A 705 19.38 -9.35 -22.71
C SER A 705 20.89 -9.49 -22.56
N LEU A 706 21.37 -9.70 -21.33
CA LEU A 706 22.79 -9.89 -21.00
C LEU A 706 23.04 -11.31 -20.46
N PRO A 707 22.98 -12.37 -21.31
CA PRO A 707 23.02 -13.77 -20.87
C PRO A 707 24.39 -14.21 -20.30
N HIS A 708 25.43 -13.40 -20.48
CA HIS A 708 26.74 -13.64 -19.87
C HIS A 708 26.76 -13.33 -18.36
N ILE A 709 25.76 -12.63 -17.83
CA ILE A 709 25.57 -12.40 -16.39
C ILE A 709 24.70 -13.54 -15.83
N LYS A 710 25.34 -14.49 -15.13
CA LYS A 710 24.71 -15.76 -14.69
C LYS A 710 24.42 -15.84 -13.18
N GLN A 711 24.48 -14.72 -12.47
CA GLN A 711 24.38 -14.68 -11.00
C GLN A 711 22.96 -14.99 -10.49
N SER A 712 21.94 -14.72 -11.31
CA SER A 712 20.53 -14.92 -10.99
C SER A 712 19.94 -16.03 -11.85
N ASP A 713 18.74 -16.50 -11.49
CA ASP A 713 17.92 -17.34 -12.36
C ASP A 713 17.13 -16.52 -13.42
N HIS A 714 17.36 -15.19 -13.43
CA HIS A 714 16.99 -14.27 -14.49
C HIS A 714 18.23 -13.66 -15.17
N SER A 715 18.13 -13.42 -16.48
CA SER A 715 19.11 -12.61 -17.22
C SER A 715 18.69 -11.12 -17.26
N PRO A 716 19.61 -10.16 -17.03
CA PRO A 716 19.30 -8.74 -17.13
C PRO A 716 18.78 -8.35 -18.51
N VAL A 717 17.81 -7.44 -18.56
CA VAL A 717 17.28 -6.86 -19.80
C VAL A 717 17.65 -5.39 -19.87
N THR A 718 18.10 -4.94 -21.04
CA THR A 718 18.59 -3.58 -21.26
C THR A 718 18.04 -2.98 -22.54
N SER A 719 17.76 -1.68 -22.52
CA SER A 719 17.29 -0.95 -23.68
C SER A 719 17.78 0.48 -23.69
N THR A 720 18.13 0.99 -24.87
CA THR A 720 18.56 2.38 -25.06
C THR A 720 17.57 3.17 -25.90
N PHE A 721 17.40 4.44 -25.55
CA PHE A 721 16.46 5.36 -26.20
C PHE A 721 17.11 6.71 -26.50
N SER A 722 16.54 7.43 -27.44
CA SER A 722 16.72 8.86 -27.66
C SER A 722 15.40 9.57 -27.49
N LEU A 723 15.40 10.64 -26.70
CA LEU A 723 14.28 11.55 -26.54
C LEU A 723 14.60 12.88 -27.17
N GLN A 724 13.65 13.44 -27.91
CA GLN A 724 13.72 14.84 -28.30
C GLN A 724 13.16 15.69 -27.15
N VAL A 725 14.03 16.39 -26.44
CA VAL A 725 13.64 17.31 -25.37
C VAL A 725 13.85 18.75 -25.82
N GLN A 726 12.84 19.59 -25.65
CA GLN A 726 12.92 21.01 -26.00
C GLN A 726 13.11 21.84 -24.74
N TYR A 727 14.06 22.78 -24.79
CA TYR A 727 14.28 23.70 -23.70
C TYR A 727 13.19 24.77 -23.65
N CYS A 728 12.17 24.56 -22.82
CA CYS A 728 11.11 25.56 -22.68
C CYS A 728 11.53 26.66 -21.69
N CYS A 729 12.10 27.75 -22.20
CA CYS A 729 12.55 28.92 -21.40
C CYS A 729 11.39 29.84 -20.94
N LYS A 730 10.19 29.32 -20.68
CA LYS A 730 9.03 30.15 -20.29
C LYS A 730 9.00 30.55 -18.80
N TYR A 731 10.01 30.19 -18.00
CA TYR A 731 9.94 30.28 -16.53
C TYR A 731 11.03 31.11 -15.82
N LEU A 732 11.77 31.97 -16.53
CA LEU A 732 12.62 32.99 -15.88
C LEU A 732 11.84 34.29 -15.58
N GLY A 733 10.63 34.16 -15.05
CA GLY A 733 9.79 35.27 -14.56
C GLY A 733 9.84 35.45 -13.03
N GLY A 734 10.70 34.72 -12.33
CA GLY A 734 10.87 34.83 -10.88
C GLY A 734 12.31 35.12 -10.53
N THR A 735 12.58 36.32 -10.02
CA THR A 735 13.88 36.80 -9.55
C THR A 735 14.48 35.80 -8.55
N VAL A 736 15.48 35.02 -8.97
CA VAL A 736 16.30 34.23 -8.06
C VAL A 736 17.21 35.20 -7.32
N ARG A 737 16.84 35.58 -6.09
CA ARG A 737 17.80 36.12 -5.13
C ARG A 737 18.74 34.98 -4.75
N LEU A 738 19.96 35.02 -5.27
CA LEU A 738 21.08 34.24 -4.74
C LEU A 738 21.36 34.76 -3.32
N GLN A 739 20.91 34.04 -2.30
CA GLN A 739 21.50 34.16 -0.97
C GLN A 739 22.87 33.49 -1.04
N LYS A 740 23.93 34.30 -0.92
CA LYS A 740 25.27 33.82 -0.59
C LYS A 740 25.19 33.04 0.71
N LEU A 741 25.71 31.82 0.70
CA LEU A 741 26.04 31.05 1.89
C LEU A 741 27.32 31.66 2.48
N GLU A 742 27.23 32.12 3.73
CA GLU A 742 28.34 32.07 4.71
C GLU A 742 28.16 30.82 5.56
#